data_AF-A0A2H1A6E5-F1
#
_entry.id   AF-A0A2H1A6E5-F1
#
_cell.length_a   1.000
_cell.length_b   1.000
_cell.length_c   1.000
_cell.angle_alpha   90.00
_cell.angle_beta   90.00
_cell.angle_gamma   90.00
#
_symmetry.space_group_name_H-M   'P 1'
#
loop_
_entity.id
_entity.type
_entity.pdbx_description
1 polymer ?
#
loop_
_entity_poly.entity_id
_entity_poly.type
_entity_poly.pdbx_seq_one_letter_code
_entity_poly.pdbx_strand_id
1 'polypeptide(L)'
;MSETPVIKEEHDEHTVVPSSPAATPSAETQAPVSTEREKTETEDGEHEKKKRKTTSKTVRKPSEEVLQRRREGRIKAAATIAQNLKKTGIGRFEEQNGFKLTAVKTVPLINQKNYFADYLKKDEQATLIRNWRNEKQSGPTVGKGGAKGDKKTEEDDDDDEDDENDENDNEDNDDDDNDNTTGEHRVKVRAGHDTIVFHPGSSCIRLGRATEPAPTAVPAVVAFKREIKEMDGHRKTPLRTVNEDGEVDFGSRFDEMKAVVTKDFKARMRYYKRRIQQNSRESAADFNSKQVGEPIDDHNDPEAKSWLSPDDEFLQKNEFIAGSKALQIPITESLNTWHQRFPVVNGMFNQDPNVYRSPQELYGDVTRLTLAALEEIGVGTTPQELANLKCLFVIPDLYDKAYIETWCDLLLHSVCFGKVGIIQEAVAATFGAGASSACVVDVGAEVTTVACVDEGLIINDSRIRLDYGGKHITEALTKLLLQQNFPYSDIDLSFFNDDWQLAETIKQNYATFNDADIAVQLYDFYKRKPGQKTEKFLFKVFDEVMLAPLGLFYPDLFEIAKDVRERPLLPESFDQYTGEPNNPYSKAHENLQFGSAYSDMTDEALLIKLAEEKANSKQSSAPKALNTQGQIDTSSPVTAPLDKAIIESITNAGIATDFNKAKKLYDNLLVVGGGLAKFDNFDVLLNDRINIWRPKFLSSSTLDDVLAYVTKEKDKTDNKRKQMIEEAKKKKAGGKSADDIELTEEELEGIENATQYYVDLDRADGLSDQGQTVAVNVLPPPKDYDPRELTWKGGSVFARLKVVNEMWITAADWELLNSRTLYYKSLFNY
;
A
#
# COMPACT_ATOMS: atom_id res chain seq x y z
N MET A 1 22.41 48.88 18.52
CA MET A 1 23.73 49.54 18.50
C MET A 1 24.60 48.78 17.52
N SER A 2 25.34 49.54 16.75
CA SER A 2 26.19 49.23 15.60
C SER A 2 27.35 48.27 15.90
N GLU A 3 27.75 47.45 14.92
CA GLU A 3 29.02 47.56 14.18
C GLU A 3 29.40 46.25 13.44
N THR A 4 29.41 46.30 12.12
CA THR A 4 30.38 45.62 11.21
C THR A 4 31.71 46.42 11.19
N PRO A 5 32.84 46.05 10.50
CA PRO A 5 33.14 44.94 9.56
C PRO A 5 34.56 44.29 9.77
N VAL A 6 35.07 43.46 8.84
CA VAL A 6 36.28 43.71 8.00
C VAL A 6 36.67 42.48 7.16
N ILE A 7 36.97 42.78 5.88
CA ILE A 7 37.37 41.98 4.72
C ILE A 7 38.91 41.85 4.64
N LYS A 8 39.45 40.87 3.89
CA LYS A 8 40.64 41.09 3.03
C LYS A 8 40.79 40.05 1.90
N GLU A 9 40.76 40.56 0.67
CA GLU A 9 41.22 39.94 -0.58
C GLU A 9 42.64 40.43 -0.94
N GLU A 10 43.19 39.80 -2.00
CA GLU A 10 44.09 40.33 -3.06
C GLU A 10 45.52 39.73 -3.22
N HIS A 11 45.64 38.93 -4.28
CA HIS A 11 46.44 39.10 -5.52
C HIS A 11 47.98 38.90 -5.66
N ASP A 12 48.30 38.34 -6.85
CA ASP A 12 49.50 38.46 -7.73
C ASP A 12 50.78 37.66 -7.41
N GLU A 13 51.60 37.13 -8.35
CA GLU A 13 51.79 37.30 -9.80
C GLU A 13 52.69 36.18 -10.41
N HIS A 14 52.61 36.00 -11.75
CA HIS A 14 53.54 35.46 -12.80
C HIS A 14 55.03 35.08 -12.48
N THR A 15 55.86 34.29 -13.22
CA THR A 15 55.96 33.74 -14.61
C THR A 15 57.17 32.75 -14.72
N VAL A 16 57.30 32.04 -15.87
CA VAL A 16 58.53 31.66 -16.65
C VAL A 16 58.77 30.15 -16.96
N VAL A 17 58.92 29.88 -18.27
CA VAL A 17 59.15 28.66 -19.13
C VAL A 17 60.69 28.30 -19.21
N PRO A 18 61.29 27.40 -20.06
CA PRO A 18 60.84 26.33 -21.00
C PRO A 18 61.72 25.02 -21.07
N SER A 19 61.32 24.02 -21.90
CA SER A 19 62.12 23.35 -22.98
C SER A 19 61.76 21.87 -23.30
N SER A 20 61.68 21.54 -24.60
CA SER A 20 61.54 20.21 -25.24
C SER A 20 62.94 19.57 -25.52
N PRO A 21 63.17 18.47 -26.32
CA PRO A 21 62.32 17.38 -26.86
C PRO A 21 62.98 15.94 -26.90
N ALA A 22 62.23 14.97 -27.47
CA ALA A 22 62.59 13.90 -28.43
C ALA A 22 63.21 12.50 -28.06
N ALA A 23 62.62 11.48 -28.72
CA ALA A 23 63.21 10.36 -29.49
C ALA A 23 63.04 8.90 -29.00
N THR A 24 62.22 8.16 -29.77
CA THR A 24 62.24 6.71 -30.15
C THR A 24 63.63 6.21 -30.61
N PRO A 25 63.94 4.90 -30.88
CA PRO A 25 63.06 3.86 -31.48
C PRO A 25 63.30 2.35 -31.12
N SER A 26 62.49 1.48 -31.75
CA SER A 26 62.82 0.14 -32.35
C SER A 26 63.12 -1.07 -31.44
N ALA A 27 62.84 -2.33 -31.76
CA ALA A 27 62.11 -3.03 -32.84
C ALA A 27 62.11 -4.56 -32.52
N GLU A 28 61.09 -5.29 -33.03
CA GLU A 28 61.10 -6.72 -33.51
C GLU A 28 61.61 -7.85 -32.56
N THR A 29 61.24 -9.13 -32.62
CA THR A 29 60.72 -10.04 -33.65
C THR A 29 60.07 -11.28 -32.96
N GLN A 30 59.37 -12.08 -33.75
CA GLN A 30 58.50 -13.25 -33.45
C GLN A 30 59.22 -14.55 -33.01
N ALA A 31 58.55 -15.32 -32.12
CA ALA A 31 58.33 -16.80 -32.06
C ALA A 31 59.55 -17.79 -32.19
N PRO A 32 59.45 -19.14 -32.05
CA PRO A 32 58.29 -20.02 -31.79
C PRO A 32 58.51 -21.27 -30.84
N VAL A 33 57.41 -21.92 -30.42
CA VAL A 33 57.07 -23.39 -30.48
C VAL A 33 57.77 -24.50 -29.61
N SER A 34 56.89 -25.37 -29.05
CA SER A 34 57.01 -26.84 -28.74
C SER A 34 57.90 -27.29 -27.56
N THR A 35 57.73 -28.41 -26.83
CA THR A 35 56.83 -29.59 -26.78
C THR A 35 57.15 -30.34 -25.47
N GLU A 36 56.14 -30.78 -24.70
CA GLU A 36 55.79 -32.18 -24.35
C GLU A 36 56.70 -33.08 -23.47
N ARG A 37 56.02 -33.77 -22.51
CA ARG A 37 56.29 -35.09 -21.85
C ARG A 37 57.41 -35.16 -20.81
N GLU A 38 57.39 -36.00 -19.76
CA GLU A 38 56.51 -37.05 -19.21
C GLU A 38 56.96 -37.33 -17.74
N LYS A 39 56.05 -37.81 -16.88
CA LYS A 39 56.14 -38.93 -15.88
C LYS A 39 57.44 -39.15 -15.05
N THR A 40 57.47 -39.66 -13.81
CA THR A 40 56.60 -40.54 -12.99
C THR A 40 57.20 -40.66 -11.58
N GLU A 41 56.38 -41.15 -10.62
CA GLU A 41 56.79 -42.01 -9.45
C GLU A 41 57.54 -41.33 -8.28
N THR A 42 57.36 -41.66 -6.98
CA THR A 42 56.85 -42.85 -6.26
C THR A 42 56.63 -42.53 -4.76
N GLU A 43 55.69 -43.27 -4.14
CA GLU A 43 55.70 -43.91 -2.79
C GLU A 43 55.60 -43.12 -1.45
N ASP A 44 54.45 -43.35 -0.79
CA ASP A 44 54.19 -43.97 0.53
C ASP A 44 54.86 -43.50 1.84
N GLY A 45 54.01 -43.38 2.89
CA GLY A 45 54.42 -43.47 4.31
C GLY A 45 53.48 -42.80 5.32
N GLU A 46 52.85 -43.60 6.19
CA GLU A 46 51.81 -43.27 7.18
C GLU A 46 52.26 -42.49 8.45
N HIS A 47 51.27 -41.77 9.02
CA HIS A 47 50.96 -41.45 10.44
C HIS A 47 52.05 -41.09 11.48
N GLU A 48 51.97 -39.85 12.03
CA GLU A 48 51.60 -39.62 13.46
C GLU A 48 51.37 -38.13 13.83
N LYS A 49 50.49 -37.91 14.81
CA LYS A 49 50.03 -36.62 15.36
C LYS A 49 51.02 -36.04 16.39
N LYS A 50 51.27 -34.71 16.37
CA LYS A 50 51.08 -33.78 17.53
C LYS A 50 51.55 -32.33 17.28
N LYS A 51 50.64 -31.41 17.61
CA LYS A 51 50.80 -30.08 18.25
C LYS A 51 51.68 -28.98 17.62
N ARG A 52 50.97 -27.98 17.06
CA ARG A 52 51.00 -26.54 17.39
C ARG A 52 52.37 -25.84 17.53
N LYS A 53 52.73 -25.01 16.53
CA LYS A 53 53.15 -23.61 16.77
C LYS A 53 53.04 -22.76 15.50
N THR A 54 52.26 -21.69 15.62
CA THR A 54 52.09 -20.58 14.68
C THR A 54 53.36 -19.75 14.56
N THR A 55 53.81 -19.49 13.33
CA THR A 55 54.60 -18.30 12.99
C THR A 55 53.96 -17.60 11.79
N SER A 56 53.42 -16.43 12.07
CA SER A 56 52.77 -15.51 11.14
C SER A 56 53.77 -14.94 10.13
N LYS A 57 53.60 -15.25 8.84
CA LYS A 57 54.13 -14.42 7.75
C LYS A 57 53.05 -13.43 7.33
N THR A 58 53.32 -12.16 7.58
CA THR A 58 52.54 -11.00 7.14
C THR A 58 52.46 -10.97 5.61
N VAL A 59 51.29 -11.30 5.07
CA VAL A 59 50.96 -11.06 3.66
C VAL A 59 50.68 -9.56 3.52
N ARG A 60 51.60 -8.81 2.88
CA ARG A 60 51.34 -7.42 2.48
C ARG A 60 50.14 -7.41 1.53
N LYS A 61 49.06 -6.73 1.92
CA LYS A 61 47.89 -6.50 1.06
C LYS A 61 48.33 -5.72 -0.18
N PRO A 62 47.96 -6.13 -1.40
CA PRO A 62 48.27 -5.38 -2.62
C PRO A 62 47.59 -4.01 -2.58
N SER A 63 48.25 -2.99 -3.12
CA SER A 63 47.71 -1.63 -3.18
C SER A 63 46.43 -1.58 -4.03
N GLU A 64 45.58 -0.60 -3.73
CA GLU A 64 44.27 -0.39 -4.35
C GLU A 64 44.36 -0.29 -5.88
N GLU A 65 45.38 0.39 -6.39
CA GLU A 65 45.66 0.50 -7.83
C GLU A 65 45.96 -0.86 -8.49
N VAL A 66 46.66 -1.76 -7.79
CA VAL A 66 46.96 -3.12 -8.28
C VAL A 66 45.72 -4.00 -8.24
N LEU A 67 44.82 -3.79 -7.28
CA LEU A 67 43.53 -4.48 -7.21
C LEU A 67 42.58 -4.00 -8.32
N GLN A 68 42.60 -2.71 -8.63
CA GLN A 68 41.79 -2.09 -9.68
C GLN A 68 42.25 -2.55 -11.07
N ARG A 69 43.56 -2.53 -11.35
CA ARG A 69 44.13 -3.14 -12.57
C ARG A 69 43.81 -4.63 -12.72
N ARG A 70 43.77 -5.37 -11.61
CA ARG A 70 43.37 -6.80 -11.63
C ARG A 70 41.88 -6.99 -11.87
N ARG A 71 41.02 -6.08 -11.41
CA ARG A 71 39.57 -6.10 -11.67
C ARG A 71 39.30 -5.78 -13.14
N GLU A 72 39.94 -4.74 -13.68
CA GLU A 72 39.86 -4.38 -15.10
C GLU A 72 40.40 -5.47 -16.01
N GLY A 73 41.52 -6.11 -15.63
CA GLY A 73 42.08 -7.25 -16.35
C GLY A 73 41.14 -8.46 -16.40
N ARG A 74 40.41 -8.74 -15.30
CA ARG A 74 39.40 -9.81 -15.28
C ARG A 74 38.17 -9.47 -16.11
N ILE A 75 37.73 -8.21 -16.10
CA ILE A 75 36.58 -7.76 -16.90
C ILE A 75 36.90 -7.83 -18.39
N LYS A 76 38.10 -7.38 -18.80
CA LYS A 76 38.57 -7.55 -20.19
C LYS A 76 38.72 -9.02 -20.58
N ALA A 77 39.27 -9.87 -19.70
CA ALA A 77 39.36 -11.31 -19.97
C ALA A 77 37.99 -11.97 -20.11
N ALA A 78 37.02 -11.61 -19.26
CA ALA A 78 35.65 -12.10 -19.34
C ALA A 78 34.94 -11.63 -20.62
N ALA A 79 35.12 -10.37 -21.04
CA ALA A 79 34.58 -9.85 -22.28
C ALA A 79 35.16 -10.56 -23.52
N THR A 80 36.47 -10.85 -23.52
CA THR A 80 37.13 -11.60 -24.60
C THR A 80 36.68 -13.07 -24.62
N ILE A 81 36.48 -13.69 -23.46
CA ILE A 81 35.93 -15.06 -23.35
C ILE A 81 34.48 -15.09 -23.87
N ALA A 82 33.66 -14.10 -23.52
CA ALA A 82 32.28 -13.97 -24.01
C ALA A 82 32.23 -13.77 -25.53
N GLN A 83 33.11 -12.94 -26.12
CA GLN A 83 33.21 -12.79 -27.57
C GLN A 83 33.68 -14.07 -28.27
N ASN A 84 34.60 -14.82 -27.67
CA ASN A 84 35.07 -16.10 -28.21
C ASN A 84 33.98 -17.18 -28.13
N LEU A 85 33.20 -17.25 -27.04
CA LEU A 85 32.02 -18.11 -26.92
C LEU A 85 30.94 -17.78 -27.97
N LYS A 86 30.80 -16.49 -28.32
CA LYS A 86 29.90 -16.02 -29.37
C LYS A 86 30.36 -16.40 -30.78
N LYS A 87 31.68 -16.50 -31.01
CA LYS A 87 32.27 -16.94 -32.29
C LYS A 87 32.33 -18.46 -32.46
N THR A 88 32.46 -19.23 -31.38
CA THR A 88 32.55 -20.70 -31.45
C THR A 88 31.19 -21.39 -31.48
N GLY A 89 30.09 -20.65 -31.29
CA GLY A 89 28.73 -21.21 -31.31
C GLY A 89 28.38 -22.08 -30.10
N ILE A 90 29.28 -22.20 -29.12
CA ILE A 90 29.07 -22.97 -27.88
C ILE A 90 28.51 -22.03 -26.80
N GLY A 91 27.50 -21.24 -27.16
CA GLY A 91 26.77 -20.35 -26.25
C GLY A 91 25.31 -20.77 -26.16
N ARG A 92 24.70 -20.63 -24.99
CA ARG A 92 23.27 -20.89 -24.81
C ARG A 92 22.50 -19.67 -25.32
N PHE A 93 21.94 -19.78 -26.52
CA PHE A 93 21.10 -18.75 -27.14
C PHE A 93 19.67 -19.27 -27.19
N GLU A 94 18.79 -18.67 -26.37
CA GLU A 94 17.42 -19.15 -26.13
C GLU A 94 16.59 -19.23 -27.41
N GLU A 95 16.82 -18.33 -28.37
CA GLU A 95 16.08 -18.28 -29.63
C GLU A 95 16.62 -19.23 -30.72
N GLN A 96 17.90 -19.64 -30.64
CA GLN A 96 18.55 -20.40 -31.73
C GLN A 96 18.70 -21.90 -31.45
N ASN A 97 18.72 -22.31 -30.18
CA ASN A 97 19.01 -23.71 -29.81
C ASN A 97 17.77 -24.60 -29.57
N GLY A 98 16.55 -24.06 -29.67
CA GLY A 98 15.30 -24.86 -29.68
C GLY A 98 15.06 -25.76 -28.46
N PHE A 99 15.75 -25.55 -27.34
CA PHE A 99 15.52 -26.30 -26.10
C PHE A 99 14.35 -25.69 -25.32
N LYS A 100 13.31 -26.48 -25.04
CA LYS A 100 12.26 -26.09 -24.10
C LYS A 100 12.84 -25.97 -22.68
N LEU A 101 12.50 -24.89 -21.98
CA LEU A 101 13.00 -24.52 -20.65
C LEU A 101 12.63 -25.55 -19.55
N THR A 102 11.77 -26.52 -19.85
CA THR A 102 11.30 -27.52 -18.90
C THR A 102 10.77 -28.75 -19.64
N ALA A 103 10.90 -29.94 -19.05
CA ALA A 103 10.23 -31.16 -19.53
C ALA A 103 8.71 -31.15 -19.25
N VAL A 104 8.21 -30.10 -18.59
CA VAL A 104 6.79 -29.88 -18.32
C VAL A 104 6.14 -29.30 -19.57
N LYS A 105 5.09 -29.97 -20.08
CA LYS A 105 4.29 -29.45 -21.21
C LYS A 105 3.73 -28.08 -20.81
N THR A 106 4.09 -27.04 -21.56
CA THR A 106 3.39 -25.75 -21.53
C THR A 106 1.93 -26.00 -21.93
N VAL A 107 1.01 -25.75 -21.02
CA VAL A 107 -0.43 -25.73 -21.32
C VAL A 107 -0.65 -24.58 -22.31
N PRO A 108 -1.23 -24.81 -23.50
CA PRO A 108 -1.48 -23.73 -24.45
C PRO A 108 -2.41 -22.70 -23.81
N LEU A 109 -2.07 -21.42 -23.98
CA LEU A 109 -2.90 -20.30 -23.53
C LEU A 109 -4.29 -20.45 -24.17
N ILE A 110 -5.28 -20.64 -23.31
CA ILE A 110 -6.68 -20.72 -23.71
C ILE A 110 -7.09 -19.36 -24.26
N ASN A 111 -7.70 -19.33 -25.45
CA ASN A 111 -8.17 -18.11 -26.09
C ASN A 111 -9.23 -17.43 -25.19
N GLN A 112 -8.83 -16.34 -24.53
CA GLN A 112 -9.56 -15.70 -23.43
C GLN A 112 -10.87 -15.02 -23.84
N LYS A 113 -11.14 -14.85 -25.14
CA LYS A 113 -12.34 -14.12 -25.60
C LYS A 113 -13.67 -14.84 -25.32
N ASN A 114 -13.67 -16.16 -25.09
CA ASN A 114 -14.91 -16.95 -24.92
C ASN A 114 -14.97 -17.77 -23.62
N TYR A 115 -14.03 -17.57 -22.67
CA TYR A 115 -13.86 -18.51 -21.55
C TYR A 115 -15.01 -18.50 -20.54
N PHE A 116 -15.65 -17.35 -20.29
CA PHE A 116 -16.70 -17.23 -19.27
C PHE A 116 -18.06 -17.77 -19.72
N ALA A 117 -18.32 -17.85 -21.02
CA ALA A 117 -19.59 -18.38 -21.55
C ALA A 117 -19.60 -19.92 -21.61
N ASP A 118 -18.45 -20.55 -21.86
CA ASP A 118 -18.36 -22.01 -22.05
C ASP A 118 -18.06 -22.80 -20.76
N TYR A 119 -17.51 -22.17 -19.71
CA TYR A 119 -17.22 -22.84 -18.43
C TYR A 119 -18.49 -23.28 -17.68
N LEU A 120 -19.65 -22.71 -18.03
CA LEU A 120 -20.95 -23.08 -17.46
C LEU A 120 -21.64 -24.26 -18.19
N LYS A 121 -21.10 -24.75 -19.31
CA LYS A 121 -21.88 -25.63 -20.23
C LYS A 121 -21.27 -26.97 -20.62
N LYS A 122 -20.18 -27.45 -19.98
CA LYS A 122 -19.64 -28.79 -20.28
C LYS A 122 -19.86 -29.80 -19.16
N ASP A 123 -20.72 -30.78 -19.46
CA ASP A 123 -21.04 -31.96 -18.64
C ASP A 123 -19.83 -32.84 -18.30
N GLU A 124 -18.70 -32.70 -19.00
CA GLU A 124 -17.50 -33.50 -18.74
C GLU A 124 -16.91 -33.27 -17.33
N GLN A 125 -17.13 -32.09 -16.73
CA GLN A 125 -16.72 -31.81 -15.34
C GLN A 125 -17.68 -32.42 -14.30
N ALA A 126 -18.94 -32.66 -14.66
CA ALA A 126 -19.90 -33.35 -13.79
C ALA A 126 -19.57 -34.85 -13.68
N THR A 127 -19.04 -35.46 -14.75
CA THR A 127 -18.63 -36.88 -14.77
C THR A 127 -17.42 -37.14 -13.87
N LEU A 128 -16.46 -36.22 -13.79
CA LEU A 128 -15.31 -36.32 -12.89
C LEU A 128 -15.74 -36.24 -11.41
N ILE A 129 -16.69 -35.34 -11.09
CA ILE A 129 -17.23 -35.17 -9.74
C ILE A 129 -18.14 -36.36 -9.35
N ARG A 130 -18.93 -36.90 -10.29
CA ARG A 130 -19.70 -38.15 -10.11
C ARG A 130 -18.78 -39.35 -9.88
N ASN A 131 -17.73 -39.51 -10.69
CA ASN A 131 -16.76 -40.59 -10.54
C ASN A 131 -15.98 -40.48 -9.22
N TRP A 132 -15.61 -39.26 -8.80
CA TRP A 132 -14.94 -39.02 -7.51
C TRP A 132 -15.85 -39.26 -6.30
N ARG A 133 -17.16 -38.98 -6.43
CA ARG A 133 -18.16 -39.36 -5.40
C ARG A 133 -18.36 -40.88 -5.35
N ASN A 134 -18.42 -41.55 -6.50
CA ASN A 134 -18.57 -43.00 -6.59
C ASN A 134 -17.33 -43.72 -6.01
N GLU A 135 -16.12 -43.23 -6.26
CA GLU A 135 -14.87 -43.77 -5.66
C GLU A 135 -14.82 -43.62 -4.13
N LYS A 136 -15.39 -42.54 -3.57
CA LYS A 136 -15.48 -42.37 -2.11
C LYS A 136 -16.55 -43.23 -1.45
N GLN A 137 -17.60 -43.61 -2.17
CA GLN A 137 -18.59 -44.57 -1.68
C GLN A 137 -18.09 -46.02 -1.77
N SER A 138 -17.01 -46.30 -2.51
CA SER A 138 -16.40 -47.63 -2.66
C SER A 138 -15.01 -47.79 -1.99
N GLY A 139 -14.77 -47.16 -0.84
CA GLY A 139 -13.61 -47.42 0.02
C GLY A 139 -13.85 -48.55 1.04
N PRO A 140 -12.82 -49.32 1.46
CA PRO A 140 -12.96 -50.73 1.84
C PRO A 140 -13.69 -50.93 3.18
N THR A 141 -14.86 -51.57 3.12
CA THR A 141 -15.54 -52.11 4.30
C THR A 141 -14.83 -53.36 4.80
N VAL A 142 -14.41 -53.28 6.06
CA VAL A 142 -13.85 -54.39 6.84
C VAL A 142 -14.84 -55.56 6.85
N GLY A 143 -14.35 -56.74 6.47
CA GLY A 143 -15.16 -57.92 6.24
C GLY A 143 -15.97 -58.39 7.45
N LYS A 144 -17.24 -58.68 7.20
CA LYS A 144 -18.01 -59.77 7.82
C LYS A 144 -18.93 -60.34 6.74
N GLY A 145 -18.77 -61.63 6.47
CA GLY A 145 -19.29 -62.30 5.29
C GLY A 145 -20.79 -62.59 5.30
N GLY A 146 -21.31 -62.91 4.12
CA GLY A 146 -22.57 -63.63 3.96
C GLY A 146 -23.38 -63.25 2.71
N ALA A 147 -23.44 -64.21 1.78
CA ALA A 147 -24.54 -64.47 0.83
C ALA A 147 -24.63 -63.67 -0.50
N LYS A 148 -24.53 -64.47 -1.56
CA LYS A 148 -24.81 -64.26 -3.00
C LYS A 148 -26.19 -63.64 -3.29
N GLY A 149 -26.25 -62.84 -4.36
CA GLY A 149 -27.50 -62.46 -5.03
C GLY A 149 -27.24 -61.73 -6.35
N ASP A 150 -27.62 -62.38 -7.43
CA ASP A 150 -27.42 -62.10 -8.86
C ASP A 150 -28.36 -61.00 -9.44
N LYS A 151 -28.14 -60.59 -10.70
CA LYS A 151 -28.98 -59.75 -11.62
C LYS A 151 -28.96 -58.21 -11.49
N LYS A 152 -29.14 -57.40 -12.55
CA LYS A 152 -29.04 -57.46 -14.03
C LYS A 152 -29.30 -56.01 -14.49
N THR A 153 -28.66 -55.60 -15.59
CA THR A 153 -28.83 -54.34 -16.35
C THR A 153 -30.13 -54.30 -17.16
N GLU A 154 -30.64 -53.09 -17.43
CA GLU A 154 -31.49 -52.59 -18.54
C GLU A 154 -31.74 -51.08 -18.21
N GLU A 155 -31.29 -50.03 -18.94
CA GLU A 155 -31.68 -49.54 -20.31
C GLU A 155 -33.23 -49.49 -20.44
N ASP A 156 -33.93 -48.43 -20.85
CA ASP A 156 -33.66 -47.16 -21.54
C ASP A 156 -34.90 -46.24 -21.37
N ASP A 157 -34.81 -45.05 -21.97
CA ASP A 157 -35.84 -44.35 -22.76
C ASP A 157 -36.40 -43.01 -22.26
N ASP A 158 -36.12 -42.03 -23.13
CA ASP A 158 -36.60 -40.67 -23.29
C ASP A 158 -38.12 -40.60 -23.51
N ASP A 159 -38.72 -39.42 -23.27
CA ASP A 159 -39.59 -38.80 -24.27
C ASP A 159 -39.83 -37.30 -23.95
N ASP A 160 -39.66 -36.51 -25.01
CA ASP A 160 -39.83 -35.06 -25.15
C ASP A 160 -41.30 -34.61 -25.02
N GLU A 161 -41.53 -33.33 -24.68
CA GLU A 161 -42.49 -32.47 -25.40
C GLU A 161 -42.27 -30.98 -25.06
N ASP A 162 -42.05 -30.19 -26.13
CA ASP A 162 -41.98 -28.73 -26.19
C ASP A 162 -43.38 -28.08 -26.05
N ASP A 163 -43.48 -26.89 -25.44
CA ASP A 163 -44.24 -25.78 -26.04
C ASP A 163 -43.93 -24.40 -25.39
N GLU A 164 -43.83 -23.38 -26.25
CA GLU A 164 -43.44 -21.99 -25.96
C GLU A 164 -44.63 -21.04 -25.65
N ASN A 165 -44.30 -19.92 -24.98
CA ASN A 165 -45.05 -18.67 -24.72
C ASN A 165 -45.93 -18.69 -23.45
N ASP A 166 -45.89 -17.72 -22.54
CA ASP A 166 -45.99 -16.27 -22.73
C ASP A 166 -45.58 -15.50 -21.45
N GLU A 167 -45.44 -14.19 -21.59
CA GLU A 167 -44.84 -13.21 -20.68
C GLU A 167 -45.48 -13.03 -19.26
N ASN A 168 -44.60 -12.60 -18.35
CA ASN A 168 -44.77 -11.70 -17.19
C ASN A 168 -45.42 -12.19 -15.88
N ASP A 169 -44.74 -11.70 -14.83
CA ASP A 169 -45.07 -11.64 -13.40
C ASP A 169 -44.97 -12.94 -12.58
N ASN A 170 -44.00 -12.94 -11.65
CA ASN A 170 -44.06 -13.40 -10.24
C ASN A 170 -42.62 -13.39 -9.69
N GLU A 171 -42.25 -12.47 -8.79
CA GLU A 171 -42.41 -12.63 -7.33
C GLU A 171 -41.97 -14.01 -6.83
N ASP A 172 -40.87 -13.99 -6.07
CA ASP A 172 -40.48 -14.92 -5.01
C ASP A 172 -41.10 -16.32 -5.06
N ASN A 173 -40.31 -17.31 -5.49
CA ASN A 173 -40.45 -18.66 -4.94
C ASN A 173 -39.07 -19.24 -4.66
N ASP A 174 -38.84 -19.44 -3.37
CA ASP A 174 -37.85 -20.34 -2.80
C ASP A 174 -38.01 -21.73 -3.42
N ASP A 175 -36.99 -22.23 -4.12
CA ASP A 175 -36.91 -23.65 -4.49
C ASP A 175 -36.54 -24.47 -3.25
N ASP A 176 -37.59 -24.94 -2.57
CA ASP A 176 -37.60 -26.07 -1.64
C ASP A 176 -37.30 -27.38 -2.41
N ASP A 177 -36.03 -27.80 -2.43
CA ASP A 177 -35.65 -29.16 -2.81
C ASP A 177 -36.07 -30.15 -1.70
N ASN A 178 -37.26 -30.72 -1.86
CA ASN A 178 -37.84 -31.77 -1.02
C ASN A 178 -37.25 -33.15 -1.38
N ASP A 179 -36.06 -33.47 -0.87
CA ASP A 179 -35.54 -34.84 -0.90
C ASP A 179 -35.85 -35.55 0.43
N ASN A 180 -36.95 -36.30 0.41
CA ASN A 180 -37.43 -37.09 1.53
C ASN A 180 -36.74 -38.47 1.50
N THR A 181 -35.50 -38.53 1.98
CA THR A 181 -34.85 -39.80 2.34
C THR A 181 -34.38 -39.79 3.80
N THR A 182 -34.95 -40.72 4.56
CA THR A 182 -34.77 -40.93 5.99
C THR A 182 -33.33 -41.28 6.37
N GLY A 183 -32.71 -40.47 7.24
CA GLY A 183 -31.57 -40.88 8.08
C GLY A 183 -30.37 -39.91 8.06
N GLU A 184 -30.35 -39.00 9.04
CA GLU A 184 -29.33 -38.00 9.38
C GLU A 184 -29.54 -36.59 8.77
N HIS A 185 -30.13 -35.71 9.58
CA HIS A 185 -30.10 -34.25 9.42
C HIS A 185 -28.64 -33.75 9.44
N ARG A 186 -27.92 -33.85 8.32
CA ARG A 186 -26.75 -33.00 8.09
C ARG A 186 -27.28 -31.62 7.70
N VAL A 187 -27.38 -30.73 8.68
CA VAL A 187 -27.54 -29.29 8.45
C VAL A 187 -26.50 -28.89 7.39
N LYS A 188 -26.92 -28.48 6.19
CA LYS A 188 -26.02 -27.94 5.18
C LYS A 188 -25.39 -26.67 5.77
N VAL A 189 -24.16 -26.77 6.27
CA VAL A 189 -23.43 -25.63 6.84
C VAL A 189 -23.29 -24.56 5.76
N ARG A 190 -23.81 -23.36 6.02
CA ARG A 190 -23.76 -22.22 5.09
C ARG A 190 -22.31 -21.95 4.68
N ALA A 191 -22.07 -21.79 3.38
CA ALA A 191 -20.74 -21.48 2.87
C ALA A 191 -20.16 -20.23 3.55
N GLY A 192 -18.93 -20.33 4.07
CA GLY A 192 -18.24 -19.27 4.81
C GLY A 192 -18.48 -19.26 6.32
N HIS A 193 -19.32 -20.14 6.87
CA HIS A 193 -19.54 -20.21 8.32
C HIS A 193 -18.26 -20.55 9.10
N ASP A 194 -17.38 -21.37 8.52
CA ASP A 194 -16.09 -21.76 9.07
C ASP A 194 -14.96 -20.77 8.74
N THR A 195 -15.27 -19.62 8.14
CA THR A 195 -14.27 -18.62 7.74
C THR A 195 -14.44 -17.33 8.53
N ILE A 196 -13.39 -16.90 9.21
CA ILE A 196 -13.25 -15.57 9.79
C ILE A 196 -12.61 -14.66 8.75
N VAL A 197 -13.24 -13.53 8.45
CA VAL A 197 -12.62 -12.47 7.66
C VAL A 197 -11.96 -11.52 8.63
N PHE A 198 -10.67 -11.27 8.43
CA PHE A 198 -9.80 -10.54 9.35
C PHE A 198 -9.15 -9.36 8.62
N HIS A 199 -9.54 -8.15 8.99
CA HIS A 199 -9.05 -6.90 8.40
C HIS A 199 -8.44 -6.01 9.49
N PRO A 200 -7.12 -6.13 9.74
CA PRO A 200 -6.46 -5.31 10.74
C PRO A 200 -6.26 -3.86 10.24
N GLY A 201 -6.41 -2.90 11.14
CA GLY A 201 -6.13 -1.48 10.89
C GLY A 201 -5.51 -0.79 12.11
N SER A 202 -4.99 0.42 11.92
CA SER A 202 -4.26 1.16 12.98
C SER A 202 -5.14 1.70 14.13
N SER A 203 -6.44 1.82 13.91
CA SER A 203 -7.41 2.19 14.97
C SER A 203 -8.16 0.99 15.51
N CYS A 204 -8.59 0.08 14.63
CA CYS A 204 -9.34 -1.11 14.97
C CYS A 204 -9.05 -2.27 14.01
N ILE A 205 -9.22 -3.49 14.52
CA ILE A 205 -9.33 -4.71 13.73
C ILE A 205 -10.81 -4.95 13.44
N ARG A 206 -11.16 -5.06 12.16
CA ARG A 206 -12.49 -5.47 11.73
C ARG A 206 -12.48 -6.97 11.49
N LEU A 207 -13.32 -7.70 12.20
CA LEU A 207 -13.43 -9.14 12.04
C LEU A 207 -14.85 -9.65 12.26
N GLY A 208 -15.11 -10.84 11.73
CA GLY A 208 -16.38 -11.54 11.85
C GLY A 208 -16.39 -12.79 10.99
N ARG A 209 -17.43 -13.61 11.12
CA ARG A 209 -17.65 -14.74 10.21
C ARG A 209 -18.04 -14.21 8.83
N ALA A 210 -17.64 -14.90 7.76
CA ALA A 210 -18.04 -14.50 6.40
C ALA A 210 -19.57 -14.56 6.19
N THR A 211 -20.32 -15.21 7.07
CA THR A 211 -21.79 -15.25 7.04
C THR A 211 -22.47 -14.08 7.75
N GLU A 212 -21.72 -13.28 8.50
CA GLU A 212 -22.26 -12.14 9.25
C GLU A 212 -22.53 -10.93 8.33
N PRO A 213 -23.57 -10.13 8.62
CA PRO A 213 -23.94 -8.99 7.78
C PRO A 213 -22.99 -7.79 7.91
N ALA A 214 -22.26 -7.69 9.02
CA ALA A 214 -21.32 -6.62 9.33
C ALA A 214 -20.18 -7.14 10.21
N PRO A 215 -18.97 -6.56 10.12
CA PRO A 215 -17.87 -6.88 11.01
C PRO A 215 -18.10 -6.28 12.41
N THR A 216 -17.45 -6.87 13.40
CA THR A 216 -17.17 -6.20 14.67
C THR A 216 -15.86 -5.43 14.56
N ALA A 217 -15.84 -4.17 14.99
CA ALA A 217 -14.64 -3.34 15.02
C ALA A 217 -14.05 -3.30 16.44
N VAL A 218 -12.95 -4.02 16.65
CA VAL A 218 -12.26 -4.13 17.94
C VAL A 218 -11.07 -3.16 17.98
N PRO A 219 -10.95 -2.25 18.97
CA PRO A 219 -9.84 -1.31 19.07
C PRO A 219 -8.46 -1.99 19.03
N ALA A 220 -7.56 -1.48 18.20
CA ALA A 220 -6.23 -2.07 17.97
C ALA A 220 -5.21 -1.65 19.05
N VAL A 221 -5.54 -1.91 20.31
CA VAL A 221 -4.77 -1.49 21.48
C VAL A 221 -4.50 -2.65 22.43
N VAL A 222 -3.30 -2.66 23.00
CA VAL A 222 -2.90 -3.58 24.07
C VAL A 222 -2.41 -2.76 25.26
N ALA A 223 -3.05 -2.95 26.41
CA ALA A 223 -2.60 -2.45 27.68
C ALA A 223 -1.75 -3.51 28.41
N PHE A 224 -0.63 -3.09 29.00
CA PHE A 224 0.30 -3.97 29.71
C PHE A 224 0.86 -3.28 30.97
N LYS A 225 1.24 -4.08 31.96
CA LYS A 225 1.89 -3.57 33.19
C LYS A 225 3.39 -3.36 32.97
N ARG A 226 3.92 -2.19 33.35
CA ARG A 226 5.36 -1.91 33.39
C ARG A 226 5.69 -1.00 34.56
N GLU A 227 6.76 -1.31 35.27
CA GLU A 227 7.33 -0.40 36.27
C GLU A 227 8.10 0.72 35.56
N ILE A 228 7.72 1.96 35.83
CA ILE A 228 8.38 3.15 35.29
C ILE A 228 9.76 3.30 35.94
N LYS A 229 10.81 3.35 35.12
CA LYS A 229 12.11 3.95 35.50
C LYS A 229 12.14 5.34 34.86
N GLU A 230 11.82 6.36 35.65
CA GLU A 230 11.78 7.80 35.28
C GLU A 230 11.03 8.10 33.95
N MET A 231 9.80 8.62 34.05
CA MET A 231 9.15 9.21 32.88
C MET A 231 9.88 10.49 32.49
N ASP A 232 10.32 10.55 31.24
CA ASP A 232 10.61 11.81 30.56
C ASP A 232 9.36 12.70 30.65
N GLY A 233 9.52 14.01 30.90
CA GLY A 233 8.40 14.87 31.30
C GLY A 233 7.21 14.80 30.34
N HIS A 234 6.02 14.49 30.87
CA HIS A 234 4.77 14.38 30.09
C HIS A 234 4.53 15.64 29.25
N ARG A 235 4.38 15.49 27.93
CA ARG A 235 4.09 16.58 27.00
C ARG A 235 2.68 16.43 26.47
N LYS A 236 1.85 17.47 26.66
CA LYS A 236 0.49 17.50 26.14
C LYS A 236 0.48 17.41 24.62
N THR A 237 -0.45 16.64 24.07
CA THR A 237 -0.68 16.51 22.64
C THR A 237 -2.06 17.10 22.25
N PRO A 238 -2.18 17.92 21.19
CA PRO A 238 -1.10 18.50 20.39
C PRO A 238 -0.21 19.44 21.22
N LEU A 239 1.07 19.48 20.88
CA LEU A 239 2.05 20.38 21.50
C LEU A 239 1.63 21.82 21.26
N ARG A 240 1.59 22.63 22.34
CA ARG A 240 1.07 24.00 22.28
C ARG A 240 1.69 24.91 23.32
N THR A 241 1.72 26.20 22.99
CA THR A 241 2.05 27.28 23.92
C THR A 241 0.81 28.14 24.17
N VAL A 242 0.77 28.82 25.32
CA VAL A 242 -0.29 29.76 25.66
C VAL A 242 0.36 31.13 25.85
N ASN A 243 -0.09 32.10 25.07
CA ASN A 243 0.43 33.47 25.11
C ASN A 243 -0.10 34.22 26.35
N GLU A 244 0.46 35.40 26.65
CA GLU A 244 0.05 36.22 27.80
C GLU A 244 -1.46 36.57 27.77
N ASP A 245 -2.03 36.67 26.58
CA ASP A 245 -3.45 36.96 26.34
C ASP A 245 -4.36 35.71 26.46
N GLY A 246 -3.80 34.53 26.79
CA GLY A 246 -4.53 33.27 26.90
C GLY A 246 -4.78 32.55 25.57
N GLU A 247 -4.28 33.09 24.46
CA GLU A 247 -4.39 32.48 23.12
C GLU A 247 -3.48 31.25 22.99
N VAL A 248 -4.03 30.17 22.42
CA VAL A 248 -3.30 28.92 22.18
C VAL A 248 -2.59 28.99 20.83
N ASP A 249 -1.27 28.79 20.85
CA ASP A 249 -0.42 28.79 19.66
C ASP A 249 0.16 27.40 19.37
N PHE A 250 0.25 27.08 18.07
CA PHE A 250 0.79 25.83 17.51
C PHE A 250 2.03 26.08 16.63
N GLY A 251 2.48 27.33 16.55
CA GLY A 251 3.65 27.73 15.78
C GLY A 251 3.30 28.27 14.39
N SER A 252 4.21 29.08 13.84
CA SER A 252 3.97 29.85 12.61
C SER A 252 3.65 28.99 11.39
N ARG A 253 4.24 27.78 11.31
CA ARG A 253 3.99 26.86 10.19
C ARG A 253 2.51 26.44 10.12
N PHE A 254 1.91 26.11 11.27
CA PHE A 254 0.49 25.74 11.32
C PHE A 254 -0.39 26.91 10.88
N ASP A 255 -0.11 28.13 11.35
CA ASP A 255 -0.87 29.32 10.98
C ASP A 255 -0.75 29.70 9.51
N GLU A 256 0.45 29.56 8.92
CA GLU A 256 0.67 29.74 7.49
C GLU A 256 -0.18 28.76 6.67
N MET A 257 -0.18 27.48 7.03
CA MET A 257 -0.98 26.46 6.35
C MET A 257 -2.48 26.67 6.57
N LYS A 258 -2.91 26.99 7.79
CA LYS A 258 -4.29 27.38 8.11
C LYS A 258 -4.76 28.56 7.26
N ALA A 259 -3.90 29.54 7.02
CA ALA A 259 -4.22 30.69 6.17
C ALA A 259 -4.42 30.28 4.69
N VAL A 260 -3.58 29.38 4.16
CA VAL A 260 -3.74 28.80 2.82
C VAL A 260 -5.08 28.07 2.69
N VAL A 261 -5.40 27.18 3.64
CA VAL A 261 -6.66 26.42 3.62
C VAL A 261 -7.87 27.35 3.79
N THR A 262 -7.77 28.36 4.67
CA THR A 262 -8.82 29.39 4.85
C THR A 262 -9.07 30.18 3.55
N LYS A 263 -8.02 30.46 2.77
CA LYS A 263 -8.14 31.16 1.48
C LYS A 263 -8.94 30.33 0.47
N ASP A 264 -8.65 29.03 0.39
CA ASP A 264 -9.36 28.09 -0.48
C ASP A 264 -10.83 27.94 -0.07
N PHE A 265 -11.07 27.71 1.23
CA PHE A 265 -12.41 27.68 1.82
C PHE A 265 -13.23 28.92 1.46
N LYS A 266 -12.67 30.14 1.63
CA LYS A 266 -13.34 31.39 1.27
C LYS A 266 -13.62 31.50 -0.23
N ALA A 267 -12.74 30.96 -1.08
CA ALA A 267 -12.96 30.93 -2.53
C ALA A 267 -14.12 30.01 -2.90
N ARG A 268 -14.18 28.80 -2.31
CA ARG A 268 -15.29 27.86 -2.47
C ARG A 268 -16.62 28.46 -2.02
N MET A 269 -16.66 29.09 -0.85
CA MET A 269 -17.87 29.74 -0.33
C MET A 269 -18.38 30.86 -1.25
N ARG A 270 -17.47 31.65 -1.85
CA ARG A 270 -17.85 32.65 -2.86
C ARG A 270 -18.38 32.02 -4.14
N TYR A 271 -17.77 30.93 -4.61
CA TYR A 271 -18.18 30.22 -5.82
C TYR A 271 -19.63 29.70 -5.70
N TYR A 272 -19.93 29.04 -4.58
CA TYR A 272 -21.28 28.56 -4.25
C TYR A 272 -22.22 29.65 -3.71
N LYS A 273 -21.78 30.91 -3.72
CA LYS A 273 -22.56 32.09 -3.28
C LYS A 273 -23.07 31.98 -1.83
N ARG A 274 -22.36 31.25 -0.98
CA ARG A 274 -22.63 31.15 0.45
C ARG A 274 -22.21 32.44 1.15
N ARG A 275 -23.11 32.98 1.97
CA ARG A 275 -22.85 34.21 2.74
C ARG A 275 -22.29 33.84 4.11
N ILE A 276 -21.03 34.20 4.34
CA ILE A 276 -20.41 34.09 5.65
C ILE A 276 -20.68 35.39 6.43
N GLN A 277 -21.17 35.27 7.66
CA GLN A 277 -21.35 36.42 8.54
C GLN A 277 -19.99 36.97 8.96
N GLN A 278 -19.87 38.30 9.00
CA GLN A 278 -18.69 38.95 9.57
C GLN A 278 -18.57 38.58 11.05
N ASN A 279 -17.33 38.43 11.51
CA ASN A 279 -17.01 38.12 12.90
C ASN A 279 -17.51 36.75 13.40
N SER A 280 -17.73 35.77 12.50
CA SER A 280 -18.23 34.43 12.88
C SER A 280 -17.28 33.70 13.84
N ARG A 281 -15.96 33.80 13.61
CA ARG A 281 -14.93 33.19 14.45
C ARG A 281 -14.88 33.83 15.83
N GLU A 282 -14.84 35.16 15.88
CA GLU A 282 -14.84 35.93 17.13
C GLU A 282 -16.12 35.66 17.94
N SER A 283 -17.28 35.59 17.28
CA SER A 283 -18.54 35.28 17.95
C SER A 283 -18.57 33.87 18.56
N ALA A 284 -17.98 32.88 17.89
CA ALA A 284 -17.84 31.53 18.43
C ALA A 284 -16.88 31.52 19.63
N ALA A 285 -15.69 32.12 19.47
CA ALA A 285 -14.68 32.21 20.52
C ALA A 285 -15.17 32.96 21.78
N ASP A 286 -15.93 34.04 21.62
CA ASP A 286 -16.53 34.82 22.72
C ASP A 286 -17.61 34.06 23.48
N PHE A 287 -18.30 33.14 22.81
CA PHE A 287 -19.24 32.23 23.46
C PHE A 287 -18.48 31.14 24.21
N ASN A 288 -17.53 30.50 23.54
CA ASN A 288 -16.77 29.35 24.05
C ASN A 288 -15.96 29.69 25.30
N SER A 289 -15.30 30.86 25.31
CA SER A 289 -14.52 31.36 26.46
C SER A 289 -15.31 31.52 27.76
N LYS A 290 -16.65 31.58 27.68
CA LYS A 290 -17.56 31.72 28.84
C LYS A 290 -18.18 30.41 29.28
N GLN A 291 -17.98 29.33 28.52
CA GLN A 291 -18.61 28.04 28.82
C GLN A 291 -17.84 27.30 29.90
N VAL A 292 -18.58 26.65 30.79
CA VAL A 292 -18.06 25.78 31.85
C VAL A 292 -18.83 24.47 31.84
N GLY A 293 -18.20 23.40 32.30
CA GLY A 293 -18.81 22.07 32.34
C GLY A 293 -19.91 21.99 33.38
N GLU A 294 -21.07 21.47 32.99
CA GLU A 294 -22.18 21.16 33.89
C GLU A 294 -22.12 19.69 34.28
N PRO A 295 -21.92 19.35 35.57
CA PRO A 295 -21.91 17.96 35.99
C PRO A 295 -23.29 17.33 35.83
N ILE A 296 -23.35 16.19 35.15
CA ILE A 296 -24.57 15.40 34.95
C ILE A 296 -24.48 14.07 35.70
N ASP A 297 -25.63 13.49 36.02
CA ASP A 297 -25.70 12.13 36.56
C ASP A 297 -25.60 11.09 35.44
N ASP A 298 -25.00 9.93 35.74
CA ASP A 298 -24.68 8.88 34.76
C ASP A 298 -25.88 8.41 33.92
N HIS A 299 -27.10 8.41 34.47
CA HIS A 299 -28.32 8.03 33.72
C HIS A 299 -28.66 9.01 32.58
N ASN A 300 -28.19 10.26 32.66
CA ASN A 300 -28.39 11.29 31.66
C ASN A 300 -27.26 11.34 30.61
N ASP A 301 -26.22 10.51 30.77
CA ASP A 301 -25.15 10.37 29.81
C ASP A 301 -25.51 9.27 28.79
N PRO A 302 -25.78 9.63 27.51
CA PRO A 302 -26.22 8.66 26.50
C PRO A 302 -25.19 7.56 26.22
N GLU A 303 -23.91 7.83 26.48
CA GLU A 303 -22.79 6.93 26.20
C GLU A 303 -21.89 6.80 27.44
N ALA A 304 -22.52 6.65 28.61
CA ALA A 304 -21.83 6.49 29.88
C ALA A 304 -20.72 5.42 29.78
N LYS A 305 -19.49 5.83 30.07
CA LYS A 305 -18.33 4.95 29.94
C LYS A 305 -18.10 4.19 31.25
N SER A 306 -18.08 2.87 31.16
CA SER A 306 -17.70 2.01 32.27
C SER A 306 -16.18 1.91 32.37
N TRP A 307 -15.65 2.28 33.53
CA TRP A 307 -14.23 2.19 33.86
C TRP A 307 -13.98 0.99 34.77
N LEU A 308 -12.87 0.27 34.54
CA LEU A 308 -12.44 -0.79 35.46
C LEU A 308 -11.97 -0.16 36.78
N SER A 309 -12.43 -0.71 37.90
CA SER A 309 -11.98 -0.22 39.22
C SER A 309 -10.56 -0.71 39.53
N PRO A 310 -9.73 0.03 40.26
CA PRO A 310 -8.40 -0.46 40.65
C PRO A 310 -8.41 -1.80 41.39
N ASP A 311 -9.49 -2.11 42.11
CA ASP A 311 -9.68 -3.35 42.87
C ASP A 311 -10.33 -4.47 42.04
N ASP A 312 -10.52 -4.27 40.73
CA ASP A 312 -11.16 -5.25 39.85
C ASP A 312 -10.31 -6.53 39.74
N GLU A 313 -10.91 -7.67 40.06
CA GLU A 313 -10.27 -8.99 40.00
C GLU A 313 -9.73 -9.28 38.59
N PHE A 314 -10.39 -8.77 37.55
CA PHE A 314 -9.93 -8.89 36.17
C PHE A 314 -8.59 -8.17 35.95
N LEU A 315 -8.40 -6.98 36.51
CA LEU A 315 -7.12 -6.26 36.42
C LEU A 315 -6.01 -6.95 37.23
N GLN A 316 -6.37 -7.57 38.36
CA GLN A 316 -5.39 -8.26 39.21
C GLN A 316 -4.90 -9.56 38.57
N LYS A 317 -5.81 -10.32 37.94
CA LYS A 317 -5.50 -11.62 37.32
C LYS A 317 -4.73 -11.52 36.01
N ASN A 318 -4.83 -10.39 35.31
CA ASN A 318 -4.22 -10.23 33.98
C ASN A 318 -2.95 -9.35 34.04
N GLU A 319 -1.94 -9.76 33.29
CA GLU A 319 -0.71 -8.97 33.07
C GLU A 319 -0.82 -8.04 31.84
N PHE A 320 -1.77 -8.36 30.96
CA PHE A 320 -2.09 -7.61 29.75
C PHE A 320 -3.59 -7.67 29.47
N ILE A 321 -4.13 -6.66 28.79
CA ILE A 321 -5.52 -6.58 28.35
C ILE A 321 -5.51 -5.99 26.95
N ALA A 322 -6.25 -6.56 26.00
CA ALA A 322 -6.31 -6.06 24.62
C ALA A 322 -7.75 -5.74 24.21
N GLY A 323 -7.90 -5.04 23.08
CA GLY A 323 -9.21 -4.75 22.50
C GLY A 323 -10.01 -3.72 23.28
N SER A 324 -11.34 -3.85 23.27
CA SER A 324 -12.27 -2.88 23.85
C SER A 324 -12.06 -2.71 25.36
N LYS A 325 -11.69 -3.78 26.08
CA LYS A 325 -11.43 -3.75 27.52
C LYS A 325 -10.17 -2.94 27.88
N ALA A 326 -9.18 -2.85 26.98
CA ALA A 326 -7.97 -2.07 27.24
C ALA A 326 -8.27 -0.56 27.32
N LEU A 327 -9.31 -0.10 26.63
CA LEU A 327 -9.77 1.30 26.69
C LEU A 327 -10.59 1.62 27.95
N GLN A 328 -10.98 0.62 28.74
CA GLN A 328 -11.71 0.79 30.00
C GLN A 328 -10.78 0.96 31.20
N ILE A 329 -9.47 0.77 31.03
CA ILE A 329 -8.49 0.94 32.11
C ILE A 329 -8.32 2.44 32.37
N PRO A 330 -8.61 2.93 33.58
CA PRO A 330 -8.41 4.33 33.87
C PRO A 330 -6.91 4.57 34.14
N ILE A 331 -6.25 5.34 33.28
CA ILE A 331 -4.82 5.69 33.46
C ILE A 331 -4.76 6.83 34.48
N THR A 332 -4.95 6.49 35.75
CA THR A 332 -4.90 7.39 36.91
C THR A 332 -3.60 7.19 37.69
N GLU A 333 -3.33 8.03 38.70
CA GLU A 333 -2.17 7.83 39.59
C GLU A 333 -2.13 6.41 40.20
N SER A 334 -3.28 5.85 40.55
CA SER A 334 -3.42 4.49 41.10
C SER A 334 -3.15 3.35 40.12
N LEU A 335 -3.21 3.62 38.81
CA LEU A 335 -3.01 2.64 37.74
C LEU A 335 -1.96 3.11 36.73
N ASN A 336 -1.04 3.97 37.16
CA ASN A 336 0.03 4.54 36.35
C ASN A 336 1.05 3.50 35.83
N THR A 337 0.96 2.27 36.30
CA THR A 337 1.75 1.12 35.83
C THR A 337 1.18 0.50 34.55
N TRP A 338 -0.05 0.81 34.19
CA TRP A 338 -0.66 0.37 32.94
C TRP A 338 -0.31 1.33 31.81
N HIS A 339 0.24 0.79 30.75
CA HIS A 339 0.60 1.53 29.54
C HIS A 339 -0.08 0.91 28.33
N GLN A 340 -0.41 1.75 27.35
CA GLN A 340 -1.04 1.31 26.10
C GLN A 340 -0.05 1.30 24.96
N ARG A 341 -0.16 0.27 24.13
CA ARG A 341 0.57 0.13 22.86
C ARG A 341 -0.40 -0.11 21.74
N PHE A 342 0.00 0.38 20.57
CA PHE A 342 -0.70 0.20 19.31
C PHE A 342 0.21 -0.67 18.43
N PRO A 343 -0.10 -1.97 18.26
CA PRO A 343 0.76 -2.88 17.49
C PRO A 343 0.81 -2.55 15.99
N VAL A 344 -0.20 -1.85 15.48
CA VAL A 344 -0.29 -1.42 14.08
C VAL A 344 -0.28 0.10 14.04
N VAL A 345 0.68 0.68 13.33
CA VAL A 345 0.80 2.12 13.09
C VAL A 345 1.22 2.36 11.64
N ASN A 346 0.69 3.42 11.03
CA ASN A 346 0.90 3.77 9.64
C ASN A 346 0.68 2.58 8.69
N GLY A 347 -0.38 1.80 8.91
CA GLY A 347 -0.73 0.62 8.09
C GLY A 347 0.21 -0.57 8.21
N MET A 348 1.23 -0.51 9.09
CA MET A 348 2.26 -1.53 9.26
C MET A 348 2.43 -1.88 10.74
N PHE A 349 3.29 -2.85 11.06
CA PHE A 349 3.68 -3.08 12.45
C PHE A 349 4.39 -1.86 13.05
N ASN A 350 4.13 -1.60 14.32
CA ASN A 350 4.82 -0.58 15.08
C ASN A 350 6.24 -1.03 15.43
N GLN A 351 7.21 -0.42 14.74
CA GLN A 351 8.64 -0.72 14.91
C GLN A 351 9.38 0.28 15.80
N ASP A 352 8.68 1.16 16.50
CA ASP A 352 9.31 2.16 17.36
C ASP A 352 10.08 1.46 18.51
N PRO A 353 11.43 1.63 18.58
CA PRO A 353 12.25 1.00 19.61
C PRO A 353 11.96 1.52 21.03
N ASN A 354 11.28 2.66 21.16
CA ASN A 354 10.80 3.17 22.45
C ASN A 354 9.56 2.40 22.94
N VAL A 355 8.80 1.80 22.02
CA VAL A 355 7.58 1.05 22.30
C VAL A 355 7.87 -0.45 22.44
N TYR A 356 8.64 -1.02 21.51
CA TYR A 356 8.96 -2.45 21.45
C TYR A 356 10.47 -2.67 21.43
N ARG A 357 10.96 -3.52 22.35
CA ARG A 357 12.41 -3.82 22.45
C ARG A 357 12.86 -4.96 21.55
N SER A 358 11.91 -5.76 21.06
CA SER A 358 12.18 -6.93 20.21
C SER A 358 10.95 -7.27 19.37
N PRO A 359 11.12 -7.96 18.22
CA PRO A 359 9.99 -8.45 17.42
C PRO A 359 9.05 -9.36 18.22
N GLN A 360 9.58 -10.16 19.15
CA GLN A 360 8.77 -11.10 19.95
C GLN A 360 7.77 -10.38 20.87
N GLU A 361 8.11 -9.19 21.36
CA GLU A 361 7.20 -8.37 22.17
C GLU A 361 6.02 -7.87 21.34
N LEU A 362 6.30 -7.39 20.13
CA LEU A 362 5.30 -6.99 19.15
C LEU A 362 4.43 -8.18 18.73
N TYR A 363 5.02 -9.32 18.38
CA TYR A 363 4.29 -10.52 17.98
C TYR A 363 3.36 -11.04 19.08
N GLY A 364 3.81 -10.97 20.33
CA GLY A 364 2.99 -11.29 21.49
C GLY A 364 1.76 -10.39 21.58
N ASP A 365 1.93 -9.08 21.43
CA ASP A 365 0.82 -8.12 21.47
C ASP A 365 -0.15 -8.29 20.29
N VAL A 366 0.37 -8.51 19.09
CA VAL A 366 -0.43 -8.80 17.89
C VAL A 366 -1.27 -10.07 18.07
N THR A 367 -0.68 -11.13 18.62
CA THR A 367 -1.38 -12.40 18.90
C THR A 367 -2.46 -12.21 19.96
N ARG A 368 -2.14 -11.54 21.08
CA ARG A 368 -3.09 -11.25 22.17
C ARG A 368 -4.26 -10.41 21.68
N LEU A 369 -3.98 -9.39 20.89
CA LEU A 369 -5.00 -8.54 20.29
C LEU A 369 -5.92 -9.34 19.36
N THR A 370 -5.35 -10.24 18.56
CA THR A 370 -6.12 -11.12 17.67
C THR A 370 -7.03 -12.07 18.47
N LEU A 371 -6.51 -12.70 19.52
CA LEU A 371 -7.29 -13.59 20.38
C LEU A 371 -8.41 -12.85 21.13
N ALA A 372 -8.12 -11.65 21.66
CA ALA A 372 -9.13 -10.81 22.29
C ALA A 372 -10.22 -10.40 21.31
N ALA A 373 -9.86 -10.06 20.08
CA ALA A 373 -10.82 -9.72 19.04
C ALA A 373 -11.72 -10.92 18.66
N LEU A 374 -11.17 -12.13 18.61
CA LEU A 374 -11.94 -13.36 18.37
C LEU A 374 -12.92 -13.64 19.52
N GLU A 375 -12.51 -13.42 20.76
CA GLU A 375 -13.37 -13.56 21.93
C GLU A 375 -14.55 -12.56 21.90
N GLU A 376 -14.32 -11.32 21.44
CA GLU A 376 -15.39 -10.30 21.30
C GLU A 376 -16.47 -10.69 20.28
N ILE A 377 -16.14 -11.50 19.26
CA ILE A 377 -17.12 -12.04 18.30
C ILE A 377 -17.64 -13.43 18.69
N GLY A 378 -17.38 -13.89 19.91
CA GLY A 378 -17.86 -15.18 20.43
C GLY A 378 -17.19 -16.40 19.80
N VAL A 379 -15.98 -16.24 19.24
CA VAL A 379 -15.17 -17.36 18.73
C VAL A 379 -14.26 -17.90 19.84
N GLY A 380 -14.31 -19.21 20.06
CA GLY A 380 -13.44 -19.89 21.02
C GLY A 380 -11.97 -19.74 20.66
N THR A 381 -11.13 -19.49 21.66
CA THR A 381 -9.71 -19.15 21.49
C THR A 381 -8.78 -20.34 21.72
N THR A 382 -9.32 -21.55 21.88
CA THR A 382 -8.49 -22.74 22.04
C THR A 382 -7.90 -23.18 20.69
N PRO A 383 -6.65 -23.70 20.66
CA PRO A 383 -6.04 -24.16 19.42
C PRO A 383 -6.88 -25.20 18.66
N GLN A 384 -7.59 -26.08 19.37
CA GLN A 384 -8.44 -27.11 18.77
C GLN A 384 -9.66 -26.52 18.06
N GLU A 385 -10.26 -25.46 18.61
CA GLU A 385 -11.40 -24.78 17.99
C GLU A 385 -10.95 -23.97 16.78
N LEU A 386 -9.86 -23.21 16.92
CA LEU A 386 -9.30 -22.37 15.85
C LEU A 386 -8.76 -23.20 14.67
N ALA A 387 -8.24 -24.40 14.92
CA ALA A 387 -7.80 -25.32 13.87
C ALA A 387 -8.93 -25.77 12.93
N ASN A 388 -10.19 -25.66 13.36
CA ASN A 388 -11.35 -25.96 12.52
C ASN A 388 -11.84 -24.75 11.71
N LEU A 389 -11.23 -23.57 11.90
CA LEU A 389 -11.59 -22.34 11.21
C LEU A 389 -10.54 -21.96 10.17
N LYS A 390 -10.99 -21.19 9.18
CA LYS A 390 -10.16 -20.51 8.18
C LYS A 390 -10.10 -19.03 8.50
N CYS A 391 -8.99 -18.38 8.19
CA CYS A 391 -8.85 -16.93 8.28
C CYS A 391 -8.58 -16.35 6.90
N LEU A 392 -9.49 -15.52 6.39
CA LEU A 392 -9.23 -14.68 5.22
C LEU A 392 -8.66 -13.34 5.70
N PHE A 393 -7.35 -13.17 5.53
CA PHE A 393 -6.61 -11.99 5.91
C PHE A 393 -6.66 -10.94 4.79
N VAL A 394 -7.25 -9.79 5.08
CA VAL A 394 -7.25 -8.62 4.19
C VAL A 394 -5.96 -7.84 4.39
N ILE A 395 -5.23 -7.60 3.31
CA ILE A 395 -3.86 -7.05 3.31
C ILE A 395 -3.77 -5.70 2.59
N PRO A 396 -2.82 -4.82 2.96
CA PRO A 396 -2.59 -3.57 2.22
C PRO A 396 -2.26 -3.80 0.73
N ASP A 397 -2.60 -2.86 -0.15
CA ASP A 397 -2.33 -2.97 -1.59
C ASP A 397 -0.83 -2.86 -1.92
N LEU A 398 -0.16 -1.88 -1.29
CA LEU A 398 1.28 -1.66 -1.30
C LEU A 398 1.87 -2.14 0.04
N TYR A 399 1.96 -3.46 0.17
CA TYR A 399 2.36 -4.14 1.40
C TYR A 399 3.88 -4.29 1.54
N ASP A 400 4.35 -4.50 2.77
CA ASP A 400 5.68 -5.06 3.02
C ASP A 400 5.58 -6.57 3.18
N LYS A 401 6.43 -7.35 2.50
CA LYS A 401 6.38 -8.81 2.57
C LYS A 401 6.65 -9.33 3.99
N ALA A 402 7.59 -8.75 4.72
CA ALA A 402 7.87 -9.16 6.10
C ALA A 402 6.64 -8.98 6.99
N TYR A 403 5.81 -7.95 6.76
CA TYR A 403 4.54 -7.76 7.46
C TYR A 403 3.55 -8.88 7.15
N ILE A 404 3.35 -9.20 5.87
CA ILE A 404 2.41 -10.25 5.43
C ILE A 404 2.84 -11.63 5.89
N GLU A 405 4.12 -11.96 5.72
CA GLU A 405 4.69 -13.25 6.10
C GLU A 405 4.61 -13.46 7.61
N THR A 406 4.94 -12.44 8.40
CA THR A 406 4.80 -12.49 9.86
C THR A 406 3.34 -12.70 10.27
N TRP A 407 2.38 -11.98 9.68
CA TRP A 407 0.96 -12.19 9.99
C TRP A 407 0.50 -13.61 9.63
N CYS A 408 0.91 -14.14 8.48
CA CYS A 408 0.57 -15.51 8.08
C CYS A 408 1.12 -16.54 9.08
N ASP A 409 2.38 -16.36 9.51
CA ASP A 409 3.00 -17.20 10.52
C ASP A 409 2.27 -17.13 11.86
N LEU A 410 1.94 -15.92 12.34
CA LEU A 410 1.20 -15.72 13.59
C LEU A 410 -0.20 -16.33 13.52
N LEU A 411 -0.92 -16.13 12.41
CA LEU A 411 -2.28 -16.67 12.24
C LEU A 411 -2.30 -18.21 12.18
N LEU A 412 -1.29 -18.84 11.56
CA LEU A 412 -1.20 -20.30 11.44
C LEU A 412 -0.63 -20.97 12.69
N HIS A 413 0.39 -20.39 13.34
CA HIS A 413 1.15 -21.06 14.40
C HIS A 413 0.89 -20.52 15.80
N SER A 414 0.62 -19.22 15.95
CA SER A 414 0.38 -18.60 17.27
C SER A 414 -1.10 -18.55 17.61
N VAL A 415 -1.94 -18.19 16.63
CA VAL A 415 -3.41 -18.20 16.73
C VAL A 415 -3.98 -19.58 16.37
N CYS A 416 -3.26 -20.40 15.59
CA CYS A 416 -3.64 -21.77 15.27
C CYS A 416 -4.89 -21.90 14.36
N PHE A 417 -5.11 -20.97 13.43
CA PHE A 417 -6.10 -21.20 12.37
C PHE A 417 -5.71 -22.40 11.51
N GLY A 418 -6.68 -23.22 11.11
CA GLY A 418 -6.41 -24.39 10.28
C GLY A 418 -5.95 -24.02 8.87
N LYS A 419 -6.43 -22.88 8.36
CA LYS A 419 -6.08 -22.35 7.03
C LYS A 419 -6.05 -20.82 7.04
N VAL A 420 -5.14 -20.24 6.27
CA VAL A 420 -5.08 -18.80 6.00
C VAL A 420 -5.14 -18.54 4.49
N GLY A 421 -5.89 -17.54 4.08
CA GLY A 421 -5.89 -17.01 2.71
C GLY A 421 -5.72 -15.50 2.76
N ILE A 422 -5.25 -14.89 1.66
CA ILE A 422 -5.01 -13.44 1.60
C ILE A 422 -5.81 -12.78 0.47
N ILE A 423 -6.20 -11.52 0.67
CA ILE A 423 -6.81 -10.66 -0.34
C ILE A 423 -6.38 -9.20 -0.13
N GLN A 424 -6.09 -8.47 -1.20
CA GLN A 424 -5.72 -7.05 -1.11
C GLN A 424 -6.95 -6.17 -0.84
N GLU A 425 -6.76 -5.08 -0.09
CA GLU A 425 -7.81 -4.14 0.34
C GLU A 425 -8.63 -3.60 -0.84
N ALA A 426 -8.01 -3.10 -1.91
CA ALA A 426 -8.76 -2.53 -3.03
C ALA A 426 -9.59 -3.59 -3.76
N VAL A 427 -9.05 -4.81 -3.93
CA VAL A 427 -9.80 -5.93 -4.54
C VAL A 427 -10.96 -6.36 -3.65
N ALA A 428 -10.74 -6.40 -2.33
CA ALA A 428 -11.81 -6.68 -1.39
C ALA A 428 -12.89 -5.57 -1.46
N ALA A 429 -12.52 -4.30 -1.48
CA ALA A 429 -13.47 -3.19 -1.61
C ALA A 429 -14.32 -3.29 -2.89
N THR A 430 -13.74 -3.65 -4.04
CA THR A 430 -14.51 -3.81 -5.28
C THR A 430 -15.45 -5.01 -5.24
N PHE A 431 -15.06 -6.14 -4.63
CA PHE A 431 -15.99 -7.24 -4.36
C PHE A 431 -17.15 -6.80 -3.43
N GLY A 432 -16.88 -5.95 -2.44
CA GLY A 432 -17.88 -5.42 -1.53
C GLY A 432 -18.86 -4.49 -2.23
N ALA A 433 -18.38 -3.68 -3.17
CA ALA A 433 -19.18 -2.77 -3.99
C ALA A 433 -19.89 -3.46 -5.17
N GLY A 434 -19.50 -4.68 -5.52
CA GLY A 434 -19.96 -5.34 -6.76
C GLY A 434 -19.40 -4.69 -8.03
N ALA A 435 -18.26 -3.99 -7.94
CA ALA A 435 -17.62 -3.31 -9.06
C ALA A 435 -16.55 -4.20 -9.71
N SER A 436 -16.54 -4.33 -11.03
CA SER A 436 -15.49 -5.08 -11.74
C SER A 436 -14.24 -4.23 -12.01
N SER A 437 -14.39 -2.91 -12.07
CA SER A 437 -13.32 -1.95 -12.26
C SER A 437 -13.63 -0.66 -11.50
N ALA A 438 -12.67 -0.17 -10.72
CA ALA A 438 -12.81 1.05 -9.93
C ALA A 438 -11.42 1.58 -9.52
N CYS A 439 -11.32 2.89 -9.30
CA CYS A 439 -10.23 3.46 -8.53
C CYS A 439 -10.67 3.52 -7.06
N VAL A 440 -10.08 2.69 -6.21
CA VAL A 440 -10.42 2.60 -4.79
C VAL A 440 -9.60 3.61 -4.02
N VAL A 441 -10.27 4.40 -3.19
CA VAL A 441 -9.69 5.40 -2.29
C VAL A 441 -10.08 5.02 -0.86
N ASP A 442 -9.17 4.37 -0.12
CA ASP A 442 -9.40 4.02 1.28
C ASP A 442 -8.79 5.08 2.18
N VAL A 443 -9.63 5.89 2.82
CA VAL A 443 -9.16 6.84 3.85
C VAL A 443 -9.28 6.19 5.22
N GLY A 444 -8.16 5.65 5.71
CA GLY A 444 -8.05 5.02 7.01
C GLY A 444 -7.81 6.01 8.16
N ALA A 445 -7.37 5.50 9.31
CA ALA A 445 -7.08 6.33 10.48
C ALA A 445 -5.75 7.09 10.32
N GLU A 446 -4.68 6.39 9.96
CA GLU A 446 -3.34 6.99 9.85
C GLU A 446 -2.82 7.05 8.42
N VAL A 447 -3.41 6.27 7.52
CA VAL A 447 -2.97 6.11 6.13
C VAL A 447 -4.17 6.23 5.21
N THR A 448 -3.92 6.79 4.03
CA THR A 448 -4.85 6.80 2.90
C THR A 448 -4.21 6.03 1.75
N THR A 449 -4.93 5.07 1.17
CA THR A 449 -4.45 4.32 0.00
C THR A 449 -5.28 4.63 -1.24
N VAL A 450 -4.63 4.57 -2.40
CA VAL A 450 -5.29 4.68 -3.71
C VAL A 450 -4.77 3.57 -4.60
N ALA A 451 -5.67 2.79 -5.19
CA ALA A 451 -5.30 1.73 -6.13
C ALA A 451 -6.40 1.51 -7.18
N CYS A 452 -5.99 1.32 -8.42
CA CYS A 452 -6.89 1.00 -9.52
C CYS A 452 -7.05 -0.52 -9.66
N VAL A 453 -8.29 -0.99 -9.62
CA VAL A 453 -8.67 -2.38 -9.84
C VAL A 453 -9.31 -2.51 -11.21
N ASP A 454 -8.91 -3.54 -11.96
CA ASP A 454 -9.52 -3.93 -13.22
C ASP A 454 -9.64 -5.46 -13.26
N GLU A 455 -10.84 -5.96 -13.56
CA GLU A 455 -11.15 -7.38 -13.67
C GLU A 455 -10.72 -8.22 -12.44
N GLY A 456 -10.86 -7.64 -11.24
CA GLY A 456 -10.54 -8.31 -9.97
C GLY A 456 -9.05 -8.35 -9.62
N LEU A 457 -8.21 -7.60 -10.33
CA LEU A 457 -6.78 -7.46 -10.06
C LEU A 457 -6.37 -5.99 -9.91
N ILE A 458 -5.37 -5.74 -9.08
CA ILE A 458 -4.79 -4.39 -8.96
C ILE A 458 -3.83 -4.13 -10.13
N ILE A 459 -3.92 -2.94 -10.70
CA ILE A 459 -2.90 -2.44 -11.62
C ILE A 459 -1.69 -1.99 -10.79
N ASN A 460 -0.61 -2.76 -10.84
CA ASN A 460 0.53 -2.63 -9.92
C ASN A 460 1.11 -1.21 -9.80
N ASP A 461 1.27 -0.51 -10.91
CA ASP A 461 1.85 0.84 -10.93
C ASP A 461 0.88 1.95 -10.52
N SER A 462 -0.37 1.61 -10.20
CA SER A 462 -1.38 2.56 -9.72
C SER A 462 -1.42 2.70 -8.19
N ARG A 463 -0.75 1.80 -7.46
CA ARG A 463 -0.85 1.73 -5.99
C ARG A 463 -0.17 2.92 -5.34
N ILE A 464 -0.83 3.56 -4.39
CA ILE A 464 -0.30 4.70 -3.64
C ILE A 464 -0.65 4.51 -2.17
N ARG A 465 0.29 4.85 -1.31
CA ARG A 465 0.09 5.00 0.13
C ARG A 465 0.48 6.41 0.56
N LEU A 466 -0.38 7.08 1.29
CA LEU A 466 -0.18 8.42 1.85
C LEU A 466 -0.22 8.32 3.38
N ASP A 467 0.73 8.95 4.06
CA ASP A 467 0.92 8.84 5.52
C ASP A 467 0.04 9.84 6.30
N TYR A 468 -1.22 9.99 5.87
CA TYR A 468 -2.24 10.75 6.59
C TYR A 468 -3.61 10.10 6.48
N GLY A 469 -4.52 10.46 7.40
CA GLY A 469 -5.86 9.89 7.49
C GLY A 469 -6.68 10.55 8.60
N GLY A 470 -7.74 9.87 9.04
CA GLY A 470 -8.70 10.38 10.02
C GLY A 470 -8.12 10.86 11.35
N LYS A 471 -7.04 10.25 11.87
CA LYS A 471 -6.35 10.67 13.11
C LYS A 471 -5.75 12.07 12.97
N HIS A 472 -5.20 12.37 11.80
CA HIS A 472 -4.61 13.68 11.49
C HIS A 472 -5.69 14.76 11.33
N ILE A 473 -6.85 14.39 10.78
CA ILE A 473 -8.04 15.27 10.77
C ILE A 473 -8.50 15.55 12.20
N THR A 474 -8.56 14.53 13.07
CA THR A 474 -8.92 14.70 14.49
C THR A 474 -7.98 15.66 15.19
N GLU A 475 -6.67 15.49 15.05
CA GLU A 475 -5.67 16.39 15.64
C GLU A 475 -5.79 17.83 15.09
N ALA A 476 -5.89 18.00 13.78
CA ALA A 476 -6.06 19.31 13.16
C ALA A 476 -7.33 20.02 13.63
N LEU A 477 -8.44 19.28 13.77
CA LEU A 477 -9.69 19.81 14.32
C LEU A 477 -9.50 20.25 15.76
N THR A 478 -8.84 19.45 16.61
CA THR A 478 -8.52 19.84 17.99
C THR A 478 -7.67 21.12 18.05
N LYS A 479 -6.64 21.24 17.20
CA LYS A 479 -5.83 22.48 17.11
C LYS A 479 -6.69 23.69 16.75
N LEU A 480 -7.53 23.57 15.73
CA LEU A 480 -8.41 24.65 15.28
C LEU A 480 -9.45 25.05 16.34
N LEU A 481 -10.05 24.08 17.03
CA LEU A 481 -10.99 24.35 18.13
C LEU A 481 -10.29 25.05 19.30
N LEU A 482 -9.08 24.63 19.68
CA LEU A 482 -8.32 25.26 20.75
C LEU A 482 -7.95 26.72 20.42
N GLN A 483 -7.60 27.02 19.17
CA GLN A 483 -7.43 28.40 18.68
C GLN A 483 -8.75 29.20 18.66
N GLN A 484 -9.90 28.58 18.92
CA GLN A 484 -11.22 29.20 19.00
C GLN A 484 -11.82 29.07 20.41
N ASN A 485 -10.94 29.08 21.41
CA ASN A 485 -11.25 29.04 22.83
C ASN A 485 -12.12 27.85 23.24
N PHE A 486 -11.87 26.66 22.67
CA PHE A 486 -12.61 25.44 23.01
C PHE A 486 -12.75 25.28 24.53
N PRO A 487 -13.97 25.07 25.07
CA PRO A 487 -14.21 25.14 26.52
C PRO A 487 -13.42 24.14 27.35
N TYR A 488 -13.01 23.02 26.76
CA TYR A 488 -12.13 22.04 27.39
C TYR A 488 -10.68 22.24 26.94
N SER A 489 -10.04 23.31 27.42
CA SER A 489 -8.73 23.79 26.96
C SER A 489 -7.54 22.89 27.37
N ASP A 490 -7.72 22.07 28.40
CA ASP A 490 -6.70 21.14 28.90
C ASP A 490 -6.72 19.77 28.23
N ILE A 491 -7.61 19.53 27.25
CA ILE A 491 -7.70 18.30 26.44
C ILE A 491 -6.33 17.80 25.96
N ASP A 492 -6.03 16.53 26.19
CA ASP A 492 -4.73 15.95 25.86
C ASP A 492 -4.88 14.62 25.12
N LEU A 493 -4.63 14.68 23.80
CA LEU A 493 -4.81 13.57 22.87
C LEU A 493 -3.86 12.39 23.13
N SER A 494 -2.87 12.53 24.01
CA SER A 494 -2.06 11.39 24.46
C SER A 494 -2.86 10.40 25.33
N PHE A 495 -3.96 10.85 25.93
CA PHE A 495 -4.89 9.98 26.66
C PHE A 495 -5.92 9.36 25.70
N PHE A 496 -5.57 8.18 25.18
CA PHE A 496 -6.40 7.45 24.22
C PHE A 496 -7.74 6.96 24.76
N ASN A 497 -7.88 6.87 26.09
CA ASN A 497 -9.07 6.33 26.74
C ASN A 497 -10.18 7.35 26.91
N ASP A 498 -9.89 8.64 26.91
CA ASP A 498 -10.88 9.69 27.15
C ASP A 498 -10.77 10.80 26.09
N ASP A 499 -9.76 11.65 26.17
CA ASP A 499 -9.64 12.88 25.38
C ASP A 499 -9.53 12.59 23.89
N TRP A 500 -8.78 11.55 23.51
CA TRP A 500 -8.75 11.09 22.12
C TRP A 500 -10.13 10.65 21.63
N GLN A 501 -10.86 9.87 22.42
CA GLN A 501 -12.20 9.37 22.04
C GLN A 501 -13.19 10.53 21.90
N LEU A 502 -13.09 11.52 22.79
CA LEU A 502 -13.88 12.75 22.71
C LEU A 502 -13.57 13.51 21.42
N ALA A 503 -12.30 13.75 21.12
CA ALA A 503 -11.90 14.46 19.91
C ALA A 503 -12.34 13.72 18.63
N GLU A 504 -12.20 12.39 18.61
CA GLU A 504 -12.66 11.54 17.51
C GLU A 504 -14.19 11.62 17.34
N THR A 505 -14.94 11.62 18.44
CA THR A 505 -16.42 11.77 18.43
C THR A 505 -16.83 13.14 17.90
N ILE A 506 -16.16 14.22 18.34
CA ILE A 506 -16.39 15.58 17.83
C ILE A 506 -16.17 15.63 16.31
N LYS A 507 -15.08 15.03 15.82
CA LYS A 507 -14.83 14.94 14.38
C LYS A 507 -15.95 14.18 13.67
N GLN A 508 -16.28 12.98 14.13
CA GLN A 508 -17.27 12.11 13.47
C GLN A 508 -18.68 12.73 13.44
N ASN A 509 -19.04 13.53 14.44
CA ASN A 509 -20.36 14.14 14.53
C ASN A 509 -20.48 15.46 13.78
N TYR A 510 -19.39 16.23 13.65
CA TYR A 510 -19.48 17.64 13.23
C TYR A 510 -18.64 18.00 12.00
N ALA A 511 -17.61 17.22 11.64
CA ALA A 511 -16.83 17.50 10.44
C ALA A 511 -17.66 17.27 9.16
N THR A 512 -17.56 18.19 8.20
CA THR A 512 -18.41 18.16 7.00
C THR A 512 -17.76 18.87 5.82
N PHE A 513 -18.12 18.44 4.61
CA PHE A 513 -17.84 19.17 3.37
C PHE A 513 -19.09 19.81 2.77
N ASN A 514 -20.24 19.71 3.44
CA ASN A 514 -21.47 20.36 3.03
C ASN A 514 -21.40 21.87 3.30
N ASP A 515 -21.17 22.64 2.24
CA ASP A 515 -21.09 24.09 2.32
C ASP A 515 -22.40 24.78 2.76
N ALA A 516 -23.53 24.08 2.68
CA ALA A 516 -24.81 24.58 3.17
C ALA A 516 -24.88 24.67 4.70
N ASP A 517 -24.15 23.80 5.40
CA ASP A 517 -24.21 23.67 6.86
C ASP A 517 -23.23 24.62 7.57
N ILE A 518 -22.35 25.28 6.80
CA ILE A 518 -21.32 26.17 7.33
C ILE A 518 -21.91 27.50 7.78
N ALA A 519 -22.22 27.54 9.07
CA ALA A 519 -22.62 28.70 9.84
C ALA A 519 -22.10 28.55 11.28
N VAL A 520 -22.26 29.59 12.10
CA VAL A 520 -21.96 29.46 13.53
C VAL A 520 -23.01 28.55 14.15
N GLN A 521 -22.63 27.31 14.47
CA GLN A 521 -23.52 26.29 15.04
C GLN A 521 -23.21 26.09 16.53
N LEU A 522 -24.24 25.78 17.32
CA LEU A 522 -24.13 25.44 18.74
C LEU A 522 -24.30 23.93 18.89
N TYR A 523 -23.32 23.29 19.51
CA TYR A 523 -23.29 21.86 19.79
C TYR A 523 -22.98 21.59 21.26
N ASP A 524 -23.13 20.33 21.66
CA ASP A 524 -22.72 19.83 22.97
C ASP A 524 -21.73 18.67 22.87
N PHE A 525 -20.98 18.47 23.96
CA PHE A 525 -20.15 17.29 24.15
C PHE A 525 -20.09 16.90 25.63
N TYR A 526 -19.68 15.66 25.89
CA TYR A 526 -19.61 15.07 27.23
C TYR A 526 -18.15 14.71 27.55
N LYS A 527 -17.59 15.38 28.55
CA LYS A 527 -16.26 15.06 29.08
C LYS A 527 -16.40 13.97 30.13
N ARG A 528 -15.84 12.80 29.84
CA ARG A 528 -15.90 11.60 30.68
C ARG A 528 -14.50 11.28 31.20
N LYS A 529 -14.25 11.58 32.48
CA LYS A 529 -12.97 11.30 33.14
C LYS A 529 -13.13 10.20 34.20
N PRO A 530 -12.14 9.29 34.35
CA PRO A 530 -12.18 8.29 35.39
C PRO A 530 -12.37 8.86 36.80
N GLY A 531 -13.28 8.29 37.58
CA GLY A 531 -13.52 8.68 38.96
C GLY A 531 -14.13 10.08 39.14
N GLN A 532 -14.56 10.73 38.06
CA GLN A 532 -15.21 12.03 38.05
C GLN A 532 -16.63 11.88 37.49
N LYS A 533 -17.55 12.79 37.87
CA LYS A 533 -18.85 12.88 37.22
C LYS A 533 -18.67 13.36 35.77
N THR A 534 -19.48 12.85 34.85
CA THR A 534 -19.50 13.37 33.47
C THR A 534 -19.88 14.85 33.49
N GLU A 535 -19.15 15.66 32.72
CA GLU A 535 -19.43 17.09 32.54
C GLU A 535 -19.95 17.31 31.12
N LYS A 536 -21.13 17.93 30.99
CA LYS A 536 -21.69 18.36 29.71
C LYS A 536 -21.22 19.79 29.42
N PHE A 537 -20.74 20.02 28.21
CA PHE A 537 -20.34 21.34 27.72
C PHE A 537 -21.19 21.75 26.53
N LEU A 538 -21.42 23.05 26.40
CA LEU A 538 -21.87 23.68 25.16
C LEU A 538 -20.69 24.34 24.48
N PHE A 539 -20.66 24.34 23.15
CA PHE A 539 -19.64 25.04 22.38
C PHE A 539 -20.17 25.42 21.00
N LYS A 540 -19.61 26.49 20.45
CA LYS A 540 -19.87 26.92 19.08
C LYS A 540 -18.70 26.57 18.17
N VAL A 541 -19.04 26.15 16.97
CA VAL A 541 -18.10 25.94 15.86
C VAL A 541 -18.56 26.75 14.66
N PHE A 542 -17.64 27.02 13.74
CA PHE A 542 -17.89 27.71 12.50
C PHE A 542 -17.23 27.00 11.31
N ASP A 543 -16.01 27.37 10.92
CA ASP A 543 -15.35 26.84 9.74
C ASP A 543 -14.33 25.74 10.04
N GLU A 544 -14.01 25.50 11.31
CA GLU A 544 -13.05 24.48 11.77
C GLU A 544 -13.45 23.08 11.28
N VAL A 545 -14.76 22.81 11.28
CA VAL A 545 -15.38 21.55 10.85
C VAL A 545 -15.18 21.22 9.37
N MET A 546 -14.86 22.21 8.53
CA MET A 546 -14.52 22.02 7.12
C MET A 546 -13.03 22.24 6.86
N LEU A 547 -12.38 23.14 7.59
CA LEU A 547 -10.95 23.40 7.46
C LEU A 547 -10.09 22.19 7.85
N ALA A 548 -10.43 21.49 8.94
CA ALA A 548 -9.70 20.29 9.36
C ALA A 548 -9.68 19.19 8.28
N PRO A 549 -10.83 18.75 7.73
CA PRO A 549 -10.83 17.70 6.72
C PRO A 549 -10.32 18.17 5.35
N LEU A 550 -10.31 19.49 5.05
CA LEU A 550 -9.60 20.02 3.88
C LEU A 550 -8.08 19.75 3.92
N GLY A 551 -7.52 19.40 5.08
CA GLY A 551 -6.15 18.91 5.21
C GLY A 551 -5.83 17.70 4.31
N LEU A 552 -6.82 16.90 3.90
CA LEU A 552 -6.61 15.83 2.91
C LEU A 552 -6.08 16.34 1.55
N PHE A 553 -6.36 17.61 1.23
CA PHE A 553 -5.89 18.25 0.01
C PHE A 553 -4.78 19.30 0.26
N TYR A 554 -4.48 19.53 1.53
CA TYR A 554 -3.41 20.41 2.03
C TYR A 554 -2.69 19.71 3.19
N PRO A 555 -2.02 18.58 2.95
CA PRO A 555 -1.54 17.69 4.01
C PRO A 555 -0.45 18.30 4.89
N ASP A 556 0.20 19.39 4.46
CA ASP A 556 1.10 20.16 5.33
C ASP A 556 0.38 20.77 6.55
N LEU A 557 -0.96 20.92 6.52
CA LEU A 557 -1.78 21.30 7.69
C LEU A 557 -1.67 20.29 8.84
N PHE A 558 -1.42 19.02 8.52
CA PHE A 558 -1.28 17.95 9.52
C PHE A 558 0.08 17.94 10.20
N GLU A 559 1.04 18.73 9.73
CA GLU A 559 2.39 18.85 10.30
C GLU A 559 3.12 17.50 10.52
N ILE A 560 2.85 16.53 9.65
CA ILE A 560 3.47 15.21 9.72
C ILE A 560 4.98 15.37 9.57
N ALA A 561 5.72 14.75 10.51
CA ALA A 561 7.17 14.75 10.51
C ALA A 561 7.69 14.17 9.20
N LYS A 562 8.63 14.89 8.55
CA LYS A 562 9.25 14.46 7.29
C LYS A 562 10.49 13.58 7.51
N ASP A 563 10.84 13.35 8.77
CA ASP A 563 11.99 12.53 9.16
C ASP A 563 11.78 11.08 8.73
N VAL A 564 12.89 10.42 8.40
CA VAL A 564 12.84 9.04 7.94
C VAL A 564 12.58 8.11 9.13
N ARG A 565 11.58 7.24 8.99
CA ARG A 565 11.20 6.30 10.05
C ARG A 565 12.14 5.10 10.00
N GLU A 566 12.87 4.87 11.08
CA GLU A 566 13.73 3.70 11.24
C GLU A 566 12.88 2.42 11.34
N ARG A 567 13.40 1.34 10.76
CA ARG A 567 12.79 0.00 10.83
C ARG A 567 13.70 -1.02 11.54
N PRO A 568 13.91 -0.89 12.87
CA PRO A 568 14.91 -1.68 13.57
C PRO A 568 14.47 -3.12 13.87
N LEU A 569 13.17 -3.44 13.84
CA LEU A 569 12.66 -4.74 14.29
C LEU A 569 12.46 -5.73 13.14
N LEU A 570 11.93 -5.26 12.01
CA LEU A 570 11.55 -6.06 10.85
C LEU A 570 12.23 -5.48 9.60
N PRO A 571 13.39 -6.04 9.21
CA PRO A 571 14.12 -5.57 8.04
C PRO A 571 13.32 -5.79 6.75
N GLU A 572 13.68 -5.05 5.71
CA GLU A 572 13.11 -5.24 4.37
C GLU A 572 13.24 -6.68 3.88
N SER A 573 12.27 -7.13 3.10
CA SER A 573 12.32 -8.42 2.42
C SER A 573 13.20 -8.34 1.17
N PHE A 574 14.01 -9.38 0.96
CA PHE A 574 14.92 -9.50 -0.17
C PHE A 574 14.65 -10.78 -0.96
N ASP A 575 14.85 -10.72 -2.27
CA ASP A 575 14.88 -11.92 -3.10
C ASP A 575 16.13 -12.75 -2.76
N GLN A 576 15.91 -14.04 -2.50
CA GLN A 576 16.96 -14.94 -2.01
C GLN A 576 18.01 -15.25 -3.08
N TYR A 577 17.73 -15.03 -4.36
CA TYR A 577 18.64 -15.33 -5.46
C TYR A 577 19.44 -14.11 -5.90
N THR A 578 18.78 -12.95 -6.03
CA THR A 578 19.42 -11.71 -6.48
C THR A 578 20.01 -10.90 -5.32
N GLY A 579 19.46 -11.05 -4.11
CA GLY A 579 19.81 -10.22 -2.96
C GLY A 579 19.25 -8.79 -3.04
N GLU A 580 18.28 -8.56 -3.94
CA GLU A 580 17.64 -7.26 -4.14
C GLU A 580 16.33 -7.15 -3.35
N PRO A 581 15.94 -5.94 -2.88
CA PRO A 581 14.62 -5.72 -2.28
C PRO A 581 13.50 -6.23 -3.18
N ASN A 582 12.55 -6.96 -2.60
CA ASN A 582 11.48 -7.63 -3.37
C ASN A 582 10.06 -7.28 -2.90
N ASN A 583 9.92 -6.22 -2.12
CA ASN A 583 8.63 -5.60 -1.83
C ASN A 583 7.98 -5.10 -3.14
N PRO A 584 6.64 -5.06 -3.22
CA PRO A 584 5.94 -4.53 -4.38
C PRO A 584 6.33 -3.07 -4.66
N TYR A 585 6.61 -2.78 -5.93
CA TYR A 585 6.89 -1.44 -6.41
C TYR A 585 5.67 -0.82 -7.09
N SER A 586 5.57 0.50 -7.05
CA SER A 586 4.55 1.26 -7.79
C SER A 586 5.13 2.56 -8.31
N LYS A 587 5.02 2.76 -9.63
CA LYS A 587 5.46 4.00 -10.27
C LYS A 587 4.71 5.23 -9.76
N ALA A 588 3.39 5.12 -9.54
CA ALA A 588 2.59 6.22 -9.00
C ALA A 588 3.08 6.66 -7.62
N HIS A 589 3.39 5.71 -6.73
CA HIS A 589 3.90 6.03 -5.39
C HIS A 589 5.28 6.68 -5.45
N GLU A 590 6.18 6.16 -6.28
CA GLU A 590 7.52 6.73 -6.52
C GLU A 590 7.41 8.18 -7.01
N ASN A 591 6.54 8.44 -7.99
CA ASN A 591 6.38 9.77 -8.56
C ASN A 591 5.97 10.79 -7.49
N LEU A 592 5.04 10.43 -6.59
CA LEU A 592 4.64 11.31 -5.48
C LEU A 592 5.75 11.48 -4.44
N GLN A 593 6.49 10.42 -4.12
CA GLN A 593 7.60 10.47 -3.18
C GLN A 593 8.69 11.46 -3.63
N PHE A 594 8.96 11.53 -4.94
CA PHE A 594 9.94 12.44 -5.52
C PHE A 594 9.37 13.77 -6.04
N GLY A 595 8.09 14.07 -5.78
CA GLY A 595 7.47 15.33 -6.19
C GLY A 595 7.36 15.52 -7.71
N SER A 596 7.19 14.43 -8.45
CA SER A 596 7.10 14.37 -9.91
C SER A 596 5.70 13.98 -10.41
N ALA A 597 4.67 14.42 -9.68
CA ALA A 597 3.27 14.19 -9.97
C ALA A 597 2.85 14.80 -11.32
N TYR A 598 2.02 14.09 -12.08
CA TYR A 598 1.55 14.57 -13.39
C TYR A 598 0.74 15.86 -13.32
N SER A 599 0.01 16.08 -12.23
CA SER A 599 -0.81 17.27 -12.02
C SER A 599 -0.02 18.58 -11.91
N ASP A 600 1.27 18.50 -11.60
CA ASP A 600 2.14 19.67 -11.40
C ASP A 600 3.01 19.99 -12.63
N MET A 601 2.88 19.20 -13.70
CA MET A 601 3.67 19.37 -14.93
C MET A 601 3.05 20.39 -15.88
N THR A 602 3.91 21.00 -16.70
CA THR A 602 3.44 21.75 -17.87
C THR A 602 2.85 20.77 -18.90
N ASP A 603 1.93 21.27 -19.71
CA ASP A 603 1.30 20.54 -20.82
C ASP A 603 2.32 19.82 -21.72
N GLU A 604 3.41 20.49 -22.08
CA GLU A 604 4.49 19.92 -22.89
C GLU A 604 5.25 18.81 -22.16
N ALA A 605 5.69 19.06 -20.92
CA ALA A 605 6.43 18.08 -20.13
C ALA A 605 5.59 16.83 -19.84
N LEU A 606 4.29 17.02 -19.57
CA LEU A 606 3.32 15.95 -19.40
C LEU A 606 3.24 15.06 -20.63
N LEU A 607 2.98 15.64 -21.81
CA LEU A 607 2.83 14.88 -23.04
C LEU A 607 4.11 14.11 -23.41
N ILE A 608 5.28 14.72 -23.22
CA ILE A 608 6.57 14.06 -23.45
C ILE A 608 6.75 12.88 -22.49
N LYS A 609 6.54 13.09 -21.18
CA LYS A 609 6.68 12.04 -20.17
C LYS A 609 5.71 10.89 -20.42
N LEU A 610 4.45 11.17 -20.72
CA LEU A 610 3.44 10.13 -21.03
C LEU A 610 3.81 9.33 -22.28
N ALA A 611 4.31 9.98 -23.33
CA ALA A 611 4.74 9.30 -24.55
C ALA A 611 5.96 8.39 -24.28
N GLU A 612 6.92 8.86 -23.49
CA GLU A 612 8.10 8.08 -23.09
C GLU A 612 7.72 6.87 -22.22
N GLU A 613 6.91 7.07 -21.19
CA GLU A 613 6.50 5.99 -20.29
C GLU A 613 5.63 4.95 -21.00
N LYS A 614 4.73 5.38 -21.90
CA LYS A 614 3.93 4.45 -22.72
C LYS A 614 4.78 3.64 -23.70
N ALA A 615 5.86 4.22 -24.23
CA ALA A 615 6.82 3.48 -25.05
C ALA A 615 7.62 2.46 -24.22
N ASN A 616 7.97 2.82 -22.98
CA ASN A 616 8.77 2.00 -22.06
C ASN A 616 7.97 0.92 -21.31
N SER A 617 6.65 1.07 -21.16
CA SER A 617 5.76 0.14 -20.44
C SER A 617 5.82 -1.31 -20.93
N LYS A 618 6.31 -1.54 -22.16
CA LYS A 618 6.55 -2.90 -22.70
C LYS A 618 7.76 -3.62 -22.07
N GLN A 619 8.59 -2.94 -21.28
CA GLN A 619 9.66 -3.52 -20.49
C GLN A 619 9.26 -3.48 -19.02
N SER A 620 9.10 -4.65 -18.40
CA SER A 620 8.79 -4.75 -16.97
C SER A 620 9.79 -3.91 -16.17
N SER A 621 9.31 -2.88 -15.50
CA SER A 621 10.07 -2.05 -14.55
C SER A 621 10.42 -2.91 -13.34
N ALA A 622 11.54 -3.63 -13.43
CA ALA A 622 12.17 -4.18 -12.24
C ALA A 622 12.56 -3.01 -11.32
N PRO A 623 12.45 -3.17 -9.98
CA PRO A 623 12.86 -2.13 -9.04
C PRO A 623 14.31 -1.74 -9.33
N LYS A 624 14.57 -0.43 -9.48
CA LYS A 624 15.95 0.06 -9.40
C LYS A 624 16.34 -0.03 -7.93
N ALA A 625 17.18 -1.00 -7.60
CA ALA A 625 17.74 -1.14 -6.27
C ALA A 625 18.33 0.20 -5.79
N LEU A 626 17.80 0.74 -4.69
CA LEU A 626 18.55 1.70 -3.90
C LEU A 626 19.68 0.89 -3.24
N ASN A 627 20.87 1.12 -3.77
CA ASN A 627 22.09 0.43 -3.40
C ASN A 627 22.45 0.77 -1.95
N THR A 628 22.10 -0.08 -0.99
CA THR A 628 22.48 0.19 0.42
C THR A 628 22.76 -1.06 1.24
N GLN A 629 23.86 -1.75 0.91
CA GLN A 629 24.50 -2.63 1.90
C GLN A 629 24.95 -1.80 3.11
N GLY A 630 24.22 -1.92 4.23
CA GLY A 630 24.66 -1.46 5.55
C GLY A 630 24.07 -0.13 6.07
N GLN A 631 23.02 0.42 5.47
CA GLN A 631 22.21 1.47 6.11
C GLN A 631 20.99 0.87 6.80
N ILE A 632 20.53 1.51 7.87
CA ILE A 632 19.25 1.21 8.51
C ILE A 632 18.16 1.37 7.45
N ASP A 633 17.25 0.39 7.34
CA ASP A 633 16.09 0.49 6.46
C ASP A 633 15.18 1.62 6.96
N THR A 634 14.90 2.58 6.09
CA THR A 634 14.26 3.84 6.46
C THR A 634 13.16 4.20 5.46
N SER A 635 11.95 4.50 5.93
CA SER A 635 10.84 4.95 5.07
C SER A 635 10.54 6.44 5.26
N SER A 636 10.54 7.23 4.18
CA SER A 636 10.09 8.63 4.19
C SER A 636 8.56 8.70 4.04
N PRO A 637 7.85 9.46 4.91
CA PRO A 637 6.42 9.64 4.77
C PRO A 637 6.05 10.34 3.45
N VAL A 638 4.99 9.87 2.80
CA VAL A 638 4.45 10.48 1.57
C VAL A 638 3.20 11.28 1.90
N THR A 639 3.26 12.60 1.72
CA THR A 639 2.18 13.55 2.08
C THR A 639 1.74 14.36 0.86
N ALA A 640 1.37 13.70 -0.23
CA ALA A 640 0.81 14.36 -1.41
C ALA A 640 -0.71 14.63 -1.26
N PRO A 641 -1.27 15.71 -1.84
CA PRO A 641 -2.72 15.95 -1.85
C PRO A 641 -3.52 14.78 -2.45
N LEU A 642 -4.68 14.47 -1.86
CA LEU A 642 -5.49 13.31 -2.23
C LEU A 642 -6.00 13.34 -3.68
N ASP A 643 -6.44 14.50 -4.14
CA ASP A 643 -6.87 14.75 -5.52
C ASP A 643 -5.75 14.45 -6.54
N LYS A 644 -4.53 14.94 -6.26
CA LYS A 644 -3.34 14.66 -7.07
C LYS A 644 -2.95 13.19 -7.04
N ALA A 645 -3.07 12.53 -5.88
CA ALA A 645 -2.79 11.10 -5.77
C ALA A 645 -3.75 10.25 -6.61
N ILE A 646 -5.04 10.60 -6.65
CA ILE A 646 -6.03 9.91 -7.50
C ILE A 646 -5.70 10.10 -8.99
N ILE A 647 -5.36 11.32 -9.40
CA ILE A 647 -4.93 11.61 -10.78
C ILE A 647 -3.67 10.80 -11.14
N GLU A 648 -2.69 10.76 -10.24
CA GLU A 648 -1.46 10.01 -10.42
C GLU A 648 -1.73 8.50 -10.56
N SER A 649 -2.56 7.93 -9.69
CA SER A 649 -2.94 6.51 -9.70
C SER A 649 -3.58 6.11 -11.03
N ILE A 650 -4.61 6.86 -11.46
CA ILE A 650 -5.35 6.57 -12.69
C ILE A 650 -4.49 6.80 -13.94
N THR A 651 -3.60 7.80 -13.92
CA THR A 651 -2.69 8.06 -15.04
C THR A 651 -1.72 6.90 -15.23
N ASN A 652 -1.07 6.42 -14.16
CA ASN A 652 -0.18 5.25 -14.25
C ASN A 652 -0.95 3.98 -14.60
N ALA A 653 -2.20 3.84 -14.16
CA ALA A 653 -3.07 2.74 -14.59
C ALA A 653 -3.34 2.78 -16.11
N GLY A 654 -3.59 3.97 -16.68
CA GLY A 654 -3.76 4.18 -18.11
C GLY A 654 -2.49 3.92 -18.93
N ILE A 655 -1.32 4.25 -18.38
CA ILE A 655 -0.01 3.95 -19.00
C ILE A 655 0.23 2.43 -19.05
N ALA A 656 -0.03 1.73 -17.93
CA ALA A 656 0.18 0.29 -17.82
C ALA A 656 -0.83 -0.55 -18.63
N THR A 657 -1.99 0.02 -18.93
CA THR A 657 -3.06 -0.64 -19.68
C THR A 657 -3.38 0.13 -20.96
N ASP A 658 -4.43 0.94 -20.94
CA ASP A 658 -4.79 1.91 -21.98
C ASP A 658 -5.63 3.04 -21.37
N PHE A 659 -5.63 4.20 -22.01
CA PHE A 659 -6.36 5.37 -21.50
C PHE A 659 -7.87 5.27 -21.68
N ASN A 660 -8.40 4.31 -22.46
CA ASN A 660 -9.85 4.08 -22.49
C ASN A 660 -10.34 3.39 -21.20
N LYS A 661 -9.54 2.48 -20.63
CA LYS A 661 -9.79 1.93 -19.29
C LYS A 661 -9.66 2.98 -18.20
N ALA A 662 -8.69 3.90 -18.32
CA ALA A 662 -8.57 5.02 -17.39
C ALA A 662 -9.84 5.89 -17.31
N LYS A 663 -10.60 6.02 -18.40
CA LYS A 663 -11.93 6.69 -18.40
C LYS A 663 -12.91 6.02 -17.45
N LYS A 664 -12.97 4.68 -17.48
CA LYS A 664 -13.83 3.90 -16.58
C LYS A 664 -13.40 4.08 -15.12
N LEU A 665 -12.09 4.20 -14.85
CA LEU A 665 -11.60 4.44 -13.50
C LEU A 665 -12.02 5.81 -12.96
N TYR A 666 -11.99 6.86 -13.79
CA TYR A 666 -12.52 8.19 -13.41
C TYR A 666 -14.04 8.19 -13.19
N ASP A 667 -14.77 7.35 -13.90
CA ASP A 667 -16.23 7.20 -13.76
C ASP A 667 -16.62 6.31 -12.55
N ASN A 668 -15.66 5.60 -11.97
CA ASN A 668 -15.87 4.65 -10.88
C ASN A 668 -14.87 4.89 -9.74
N LEU A 669 -14.88 6.08 -9.13
CA LEU A 669 -14.11 6.34 -7.91
C LEU A 669 -14.84 5.78 -6.69
N LEU A 670 -14.31 4.72 -6.09
CA LEU A 670 -14.90 4.07 -4.92
C LEU A 670 -14.22 4.56 -3.64
N VAL A 671 -14.92 5.38 -2.86
CA VAL A 671 -14.39 5.89 -1.58
C VAL A 671 -14.82 4.98 -0.43
N VAL A 672 -13.84 4.45 0.30
CA VAL A 672 -14.02 3.56 1.45
C VAL A 672 -13.19 4.04 2.64
N GLY A 673 -13.28 3.31 3.75
CA GLY A 673 -12.46 3.59 4.94
C GLY A 673 -13.20 4.41 6.00
N GLY A 674 -12.62 4.44 7.20
CA GLY A 674 -13.23 5.06 8.37
C GLY A 674 -12.81 6.49 8.68
N GLY A 675 -11.76 7.00 8.05
CA GLY A 675 -11.25 8.34 8.27
C GLY A 675 -12.14 9.44 7.71
N LEU A 676 -12.92 9.12 6.67
CA LEU A 676 -13.92 9.99 6.02
C LEU A 676 -15.37 9.56 6.30
N ALA A 677 -15.56 8.50 7.08
CA ALA A 677 -16.89 7.92 7.23
C ALA A 677 -17.87 8.96 7.76
N LYS A 678 -18.93 9.19 6.98
CA LYS A 678 -20.05 10.11 7.24
C LYS A 678 -19.76 11.60 7.04
N PHE A 679 -18.71 11.98 6.31
CA PHE A 679 -18.55 13.40 5.92
C PHE A 679 -19.45 13.72 4.73
N ASP A 680 -20.48 14.52 4.97
CA ASP A 680 -21.43 14.92 3.93
C ASP A 680 -20.74 15.72 2.81
N ASN A 681 -21.18 15.49 1.57
CA ASN A 681 -20.69 16.14 0.34
C ASN A 681 -19.18 15.98 0.03
N PHE A 682 -18.52 14.96 0.59
CA PHE A 682 -17.12 14.65 0.22
C PHE A 682 -16.98 14.32 -1.27
N ASP A 683 -17.93 13.56 -1.83
CA ASP A 683 -18.05 13.20 -3.23
C ASP A 683 -18.05 14.43 -4.15
N VAL A 684 -18.85 15.44 -3.82
CA VAL A 684 -18.94 16.70 -4.58
C VAL A 684 -17.62 17.48 -4.51
N LEU A 685 -17.04 17.61 -3.32
CA LEU A 685 -15.75 18.27 -3.15
C LEU A 685 -14.64 17.56 -3.94
N LEU A 686 -14.56 16.24 -3.85
CA LEU A 686 -13.55 15.45 -4.52
C LEU A 686 -13.69 15.60 -6.05
N ASN A 687 -14.92 15.58 -6.55
CA ASN A 687 -15.22 15.83 -7.96
C ASN A 687 -14.69 17.18 -8.44
N ASP A 688 -15.00 18.27 -7.72
CA ASP A 688 -14.49 19.62 -8.01
C ASP A 688 -12.95 19.63 -8.06
N ARG A 689 -12.31 19.06 -7.03
CA ARG A 689 -10.86 19.08 -6.87
C ARG A 689 -10.15 18.32 -7.99
N ILE A 690 -10.63 17.13 -8.35
CA ILE A 690 -10.06 16.36 -9.46
C ILE A 690 -10.21 17.14 -10.77
N ASN A 691 -11.38 17.73 -11.04
CA ASN A 691 -11.59 18.53 -12.26
C ASN A 691 -10.70 19.79 -12.33
N ILE A 692 -10.36 20.38 -11.18
CA ILE A 692 -9.44 21.54 -11.11
C ILE A 692 -7.99 21.12 -11.38
N TRP A 693 -7.53 20.03 -10.76
CA TRP A 693 -6.12 19.64 -10.77
C TRP A 693 -5.74 18.65 -11.87
N ARG A 694 -6.72 18.03 -12.55
CA ARG A 694 -6.47 17.11 -13.65
C ARG A 694 -6.04 17.91 -14.90
N PRO A 695 -4.84 17.67 -15.44
CA PRO A 695 -4.38 18.32 -16.67
C PRO A 695 -5.35 18.11 -17.83
N LYS A 696 -5.49 19.12 -18.70
CA LYS A 696 -6.49 19.14 -19.78
C LYS A 696 -6.38 17.92 -20.71
N PHE A 697 -5.16 17.50 -21.06
CA PHE A 697 -4.93 16.36 -21.94
C PHE A 697 -5.33 15.04 -21.27
N LEU A 698 -5.09 14.90 -19.96
CA LEU A 698 -5.56 13.74 -19.20
C LEU A 698 -7.08 13.70 -19.13
N SER A 699 -7.75 14.84 -19.23
CA SER A 699 -9.21 14.96 -19.31
C SER A 699 -9.78 14.66 -20.70
N SER A 700 -8.95 14.53 -21.73
CA SER A 700 -9.41 14.32 -23.10
C SER A 700 -9.65 12.85 -23.42
N SER A 701 -10.77 12.56 -24.08
CA SER A 701 -11.06 11.22 -24.60
C SER A 701 -10.21 10.81 -25.80
N THR A 702 -9.52 11.75 -26.46
CA THR A 702 -8.61 11.51 -27.60
C THR A 702 -7.14 11.55 -27.19
N LEU A 703 -6.82 11.42 -25.88
CA LEU A 703 -5.45 11.43 -25.38
C LEU A 703 -4.53 10.43 -26.12
N ASP A 704 -5.03 9.24 -26.45
CA ASP A 704 -4.25 8.25 -27.20
C ASP A 704 -3.81 8.75 -28.59
N ASP A 705 -4.65 9.53 -29.27
CA ASP A 705 -4.34 10.13 -30.57
C ASP A 705 -3.31 11.27 -30.43
N VAL A 706 -3.45 12.08 -29.37
CA VAL A 706 -2.47 13.12 -29.02
C VAL A 706 -1.11 12.49 -28.73
N LEU A 707 -1.05 11.42 -27.93
CA LEU A 707 0.18 10.70 -27.63
C LEU A 707 0.79 10.03 -28.87
N ALA A 708 -0.03 9.52 -29.78
CA ALA A 708 0.45 8.97 -31.05
C ALA A 708 1.10 10.06 -31.92
N TYR A 709 0.53 11.27 -31.94
CA TYR A 709 1.13 12.43 -32.59
C TYR A 709 2.48 12.81 -31.95
N VAL A 710 2.53 12.96 -30.63
CA VAL A 710 3.75 13.32 -29.88
C VAL A 710 4.86 12.29 -30.11
N THR A 711 4.53 11.00 -30.00
CA THR A 711 5.48 9.90 -30.23
C THR A 711 6.07 9.96 -31.64
N LYS A 712 5.23 10.21 -32.66
CA LYS A 712 5.67 10.30 -34.05
C LYS A 712 6.62 11.48 -34.29
N GLU A 713 6.35 12.65 -33.70
CA GLU A 713 7.24 13.80 -33.85
C GLU A 713 8.55 13.63 -33.06
N LYS A 714 8.50 13.00 -31.89
CA LYS A 714 9.69 12.62 -31.12
C LYS A 714 10.56 11.64 -31.93
N ASP A 715 9.99 10.58 -32.49
CA ASP A 715 10.71 9.61 -33.32
C ASP A 715 11.39 10.26 -34.54
N LYS A 716 10.72 11.22 -35.20
CA LYS A 716 11.34 12.00 -36.28
C LYS A 716 12.56 12.78 -35.79
N THR A 717 12.45 13.40 -34.62
CA THR A 717 13.53 14.20 -34.03
C THR A 717 14.70 13.33 -33.58
N ASP A 718 14.43 12.20 -32.95
CA ASP A 718 15.45 11.21 -32.54
C ASP A 718 16.18 10.61 -33.74
N ASN A 719 15.45 10.33 -34.83
CA ASN A 719 16.05 9.86 -36.08
C ASN A 719 16.93 10.94 -36.73
N LYS A 720 16.51 12.21 -36.71
CA LYS A 720 17.32 13.34 -37.16
C LYS A 720 18.58 13.49 -36.31
N ARG A 721 18.48 13.33 -34.99
CA ARG A 721 19.63 13.34 -34.07
C ARG A 721 20.61 12.21 -34.38
N LYS A 722 20.12 10.98 -34.56
CA LYS A 722 20.97 9.83 -34.96
C LYS A 722 21.68 10.08 -36.29
N GLN A 723 20.98 10.64 -37.29
CA GLN A 723 21.57 10.98 -38.58
C GLN A 723 22.66 12.06 -38.46
N MET A 724 22.42 13.12 -37.69
CA MET A 724 23.41 14.19 -37.46
C MET A 724 24.66 13.66 -36.73
N ILE A 725 24.48 12.78 -35.74
CA ILE A 725 25.59 12.10 -35.05
C ILE A 725 26.39 11.23 -36.03
N GLU A 726 25.72 10.45 -36.86
CA GLU A 726 26.37 9.58 -37.85
C GLU A 726 27.13 10.40 -38.90
N GLU A 727 26.56 11.51 -39.37
CA GLU A 727 27.21 12.44 -40.30
C GLU A 727 28.44 13.13 -39.67
N ALA A 728 28.33 13.58 -38.42
CA ALA A 728 29.45 14.20 -37.70
C ALA A 728 30.60 13.20 -37.49
N LYS A 729 30.29 11.95 -37.13
CA LYS A 729 31.27 10.85 -37.05
C LYS A 729 31.90 10.54 -38.40
N LYS A 730 31.11 10.48 -39.49
CA LYS A 730 31.62 10.28 -40.85
C LYS A 730 32.55 11.41 -41.32
N LYS A 731 32.28 12.67 -40.95
CA LYS A 731 33.18 13.80 -41.28
C LYS A 731 34.54 13.69 -40.60
N LYS A 732 34.62 13.06 -39.43
CA LYS A 732 35.88 12.76 -38.71
C LYS A 732 36.51 11.41 -39.10
N ALA A 733 35.78 10.57 -39.84
CA ALA A 733 36.25 9.29 -40.32
C ALA A 733 37.23 9.46 -41.48
N GLY A 734 38.45 9.88 -41.19
CA GLY A 734 39.59 9.82 -42.12
C GLY A 734 40.03 8.38 -42.42
N GLY A 735 39.08 7.48 -42.77
CA GLY A 735 39.31 6.06 -43.03
C GLY A 735 39.22 5.11 -41.84
N LYS A 736 38.80 5.57 -40.65
CA LYS A 736 38.53 4.73 -39.46
C LYS A 736 37.05 4.35 -39.36
N SER A 737 36.73 3.25 -38.65
CA SER A 737 35.35 2.86 -38.37
C SER A 737 34.62 3.97 -37.60
N ALA A 738 33.36 4.25 -37.97
CA ALA A 738 32.55 5.27 -37.30
C ALA A 738 32.31 4.98 -35.80
N ASP A 739 32.46 3.72 -35.39
CA ASP A 739 32.32 3.30 -33.99
C ASP A 739 33.51 3.73 -33.11
N ASP A 740 34.68 4.01 -33.70
CA ASP A 740 35.91 4.39 -32.98
C ASP A 740 36.09 5.92 -32.85
N ILE A 741 35.08 6.70 -33.24
CA ILE A 741 35.15 8.16 -33.32
C ILE A 741 34.24 8.77 -32.26
N GLU A 742 34.87 9.41 -31.28
CA GLU A 742 34.20 10.21 -30.26
C GLU A 742 34.00 11.65 -30.76
N LEU A 743 32.79 12.17 -30.59
CA LEU A 743 32.44 13.56 -30.88
C LEU A 743 32.89 14.43 -29.71
N THR A 744 33.27 15.68 -29.98
CA THR A 744 33.58 16.64 -28.91
C THR A 744 32.30 17.12 -28.23
N GLU A 745 32.42 17.58 -27.00
CA GLU A 745 31.30 18.09 -26.20
C GLU A 745 30.56 19.23 -26.93
N GLU A 746 31.30 20.16 -27.56
CA GLU A 746 30.74 21.24 -28.39
C GLU A 746 29.96 20.74 -29.62
N GLU A 747 30.37 19.62 -30.23
CA GLU A 747 29.66 19.06 -31.40
C GLU A 747 28.37 18.36 -30.98
N LEU A 748 28.39 17.68 -29.84
CA LEU A 748 27.20 17.09 -29.23
C LEU A 748 26.21 18.17 -28.82
N GLU A 749 26.67 19.25 -28.21
CA GLU A 749 25.86 20.41 -27.83
C GLU A 749 25.26 21.10 -29.06
N GLY A 750 26.04 21.25 -30.14
CA GLY A 750 25.54 21.76 -31.42
C GLY A 750 24.46 20.88 -32.05
N ILE A 751 24.59 19.56 -31.96
CA ILE A 751 23.57 18.60 -32.41
C ILE A 751 22.33 18.68 -31.52
N GLU A 752 22.50 18.72 -30.20
CA GLU A 752 21.38 18.83 -29.25
C GLU A 752 20.56 20.08 -29.47
N ASN A 753 21.21 21.24 -29.63
CA ASN A 753 20.54 22.49 -29.97
C ASN A 753 19.78 22.39 -31.31
N ALA A 754 20.33 21.69 -32.31
CA ALA A 754 19.70 21.51 -33.63
C ALA A 754 18.57 20.45 -33.65
N THR A 755 18.52 19.59 -32.62
CA THR A 755 17.54 18.51 -32.47
C THR A 755 16.71 18.64 -31.20
N GLN A 756 16.61 19.85 -30.65
CA GLN A 756 15.74 20.10 -29.53
C GLN A 756 14.29 19.89 -29.97
N TYR A 757 13.61 18.97 -29.30
CA TYR A 757 12.21 18.66 -29.56
C TYR A 757 11.32 19.54 -28.70
N TYR A 758 10.36 20.20 -29.34
CA TYR A 758 9.26 20.89 -28.68
C TYR A 758 7.94 20.34 -29.23
N VAL A 759 6.96 20.15 -28.35
CA VAL A 759 5.63 19.70 -28.76
C VAL A 759 4.86 20.89 -29.36
N ASP A 760 4.33 20.73 -30.57
CA ASP A 760 3.38 21.70 -31.14
C ASP A 760 2.04 21.59 -30.38
N LEU A 761 1.89 22.44 -29.37
CA LEU A 761 0.73 22.45 -28.50
C LEU A 761 -0.55 22.87 -29.24
N ASP A 762 -0.47 23.74 -30.24
CA ASP A 762 -1.65 24.15 -31.02
C ASP A 762 -2.25 22.95 -31.76
N ARG A 763 -1.37 22.10 -32.31
CA ARG A 763 -1.79 20.86 -32.95
C ARG A 763 -2.29 19.82 -31.95
N ALA A 764 -1.65 19.70 -30.78
CA ALA A 764 -2.11 18.81 -29.72
C ALA A 764 -3.50 19.22 -29.22
N ASP A 765 -3.73 20.52 -29.03
CA ASP A 765 -5.02 21.09 -28.64
C ASP A 765 -6.08 20.83 -29.71
N GLY A 766 -5.76 21.06 -30.99
CA GLY A 766 -6.67 20.75 -32.08
C GLY A 766 -7.06 19.27 -32.20
N LEU A 767 -6.24 18.34 -31.71
CA LEU A 767 -6.58 16.91 -31.58
C LEU A 767 -7.39 16.61 -30.32
N SER A 768 -7.06 17.27 -29.21
CA SER A 768 -7.79 17.15 -27.95
C SER A 768 -9.21 17.66 -28.06
N ASP A 769 -9.43 18.77 -28.76
CA ASP A 769 -10.73 19.42 -28.95
C ASP A 769 -11.71 18.62 -29.83
N GLN A 770 -11.21 17.62 -30.56
CA GLN A 770 -12.06 16.66 -31.28
C GLN A 770 -12.68 15.63 -30.34
N GLY A 771 -12.11 15.48 -29.14
CA GLY A 771 -12.60 14.59 -28.10
C GLY A 771 -13.63 15.24 -27.19
N GLN A 772 -14.28 14.40 -26.39
CA GLN A 772 -15.07 14.80 -25.23
C GLN A 772 -14.23 14.80 -23.95
N THR A 773 -14.61 15.64 -22.99
CA THR A 773 -14.05 15.62 -21.64
C THR A 773 -14.53 14.39 -20.89
N VAL A 774 -13.60 13.64 -20.32
CA VAL A 774 -13.86 12.45 -19.50
C VAL A 774 -14.46 12.89 -18.17
N ALA A 775 -15.67 12.43 -17.88
CA ALA A 775 -16.34 12.70 -16.62
C ALA A 775 -15.57 12.11 -15.43
N VAL A 776 -15.74 12.75 -14.27
CA VAL A 776 -15.30 12.23 -12.98
C VAL A 776 -16.56 11.92 -12.20
N ASN A 777 -16.65 10.72 -11.63
CA ASN A 777 -17.80 10.30 -10.85
C ASN A 777 -17.32 9.53 -9.61
N VAL A 778 -17.82 9.97 -8.46
CA VAL A 778 -17.56 9.34 -7.16
C VAL A 778 -18.74 8.47 -6.85
N LEU A 779 -18.50 7.15 -6.79
CA LEU A 779 -19.53 6.19 -6.48
C LEU A 779 -19.85 6.28 -5.00
N PRO A 780 -21.11 6.60 -4.63
CA PRO A 780 -21.51 6.40 -3.25
C PRO A 780 -21.45 4.90 -2.94
N PRO A 781 -21.19 4.52 -1.68
CA PRO A 781 -21.45 3.15 -1.24
C PRO A 781 -22.89 2.78 -1.62
N PRO A 782 -23.18 1.52 -1.98
CA PRO A 782 -24.57 1.11 -2.19
C PRO A 782 -25.39 1.45 -0.93
N LYS A 783 -26.64 1.93 -1.11
CA LYS A 783 -27.42 2.72 -0.13
C LYS A 783 -27.60 2.11 1.28
N ASP A 784 -27.24 0.84 1.48
CA ASP A 784 -27.38 0.12 2.75
C ASP A 784 -26.02 -0.25 3.40
N TYR A 785 -24.89 0.17 2.82
CA TYR A 785 -23.55 -0.20 3.28
C TYR A 785 -22.78 0.98 3.87
N ASP A 786 -22.26 0.78 5.08
CA ASP A 786 -21.30 1.68 5.68
C ASP A 786 -19.94 1.57 4.95
N PRO A 787 -19.37 2.67 4.42
CA PRO A 787 -18.05 2.63 3.77
C PRO A 787 -16.92 2.12 4.67
N ARG A 788 -17.11 2.14 6.00
CA ARG A 788 -16.20 1.54 6.99
C ARG A 788 -16.13 0.03 6.91
N GLU A 789 -17.14 -0.62 6.35
CA GLU A 789 -17.30 -2.08 6.36
C GLU A 789 -17.11 -2.70 4.98
N LEU A 790 -17.12 -1.88 3.92
CA LEU A 790 -17.20 -2.35 2.54
C LEU A 790 -16.06 -3.30 2.16
N THR A 791 -14.83 -2.96 2.54
CA THR A 791 -13.64 -3.79 2.33
C THR A 791 -13.78 -5.16 3.01
N TRP A 792 -14.23 -5.18 4.26
CA TRP A 792 -14.46 -6.43 4.99
C TRP A 792 -15.60 -7.26 4.35
N LYS A 793 -16.70 -6.62 3.93
CA LYS A 793 -17.82 -7.29 3.27
C LYS A 793 -17.39 -7.94 1.97
N GLY A 794 -16.54 -7.30 1.19
CA GLY A 794 -15.99 -7.92 -0.01
C GLY A 794 -15.02 -9.06 0.26
N GLY A 795 -14.26 -9.01 1.36
CA GLY A 795 -13.56 -10.18 1.89
C GLY A 795 -14.52 -11.33 2.20
N SER A 796 -15.65 -11.04 2.85
CA SER A 796 -16.72 -12.03 3.10
C SER A 796 -17.32 -12.61 1.82
N VAL A 797 -17.51 -11.80 0.77
CA VAL A 797 -17.95 -12.27 -0.55
C VAL A 797 -16.89 -13.20 -1.14
N PHE A 798 -15.63 -12.77 -1.20
CA PHE A 798 -14.52 -13.55 -1.74
C PHE A 798 -14.33 -14.90 -1.02
N ALA A 799 -14.43 -14.91 0.32
CA ALA A 799 -14.36 -16.11 1.15
C ALA A 799 -15.40 -17.18 0.81
N ARG A 800 -16.49 -16.80 0.13
CA ARG A 800 -17.60 -17.69 -0.26
C ARG A 800 -17.56 -18.09 -1.73
N LEU A 801 -16.64 -17.54 -2.52
CA LEU A 801 -16.46 -17.92 -3.93
C LEU A 801 -15.76 -19.26 -4.06
N LYS A 802 -16.00 -19.98 -5.17
CA LYS A 802 -15.34 -21.27 -5.42
C LYS A 802 -13.82 -21.15 -5.59
N VAL A 803 -13.34 -20.03 -6.15
CA VAL A 803 -11.92 -19.77 -6.45
C VAL A 803 -11.04 -19.77 -5.20
N VAL A 804 -11.56 -19.33 -4.04
CA VAL A 804 -10.77 -19.25 -2.80
C VAL A 804 -10.31 -20.63 -2.31
N ASN A 805 -10.97 -21.71 -2.75
CA ASN A 805 -10.61 -23.07 -2.34
C ASN A 805 -9.19 -23.47 -2.76
N GLU A 806 -8.65 -22.85 -3.81
CA GLU A 806 -7.28 -23.06 -4.28
C GLU A 806 -6.25 -22.17 -3.56
N MET A 807 -6.72 -21.14 -2.86
CA MET A 807 -5.89 -20.10 -2.24
C MET A 807 -5.64 -20.31 -0.74
N TRP A 808 -6.23 -21.37 -0.15
CA TRP A 808 -6.01 -21.67 1.26
C TRP A 808 -4.64 -22.30 1.52
N ILE A 809 -3.87 -21.66 2.40
CA ILE A 809 -2.59 -22.10 2.92
C ILE A 809 -2.84 -22.81 4.25
N THR A 810 -2.37 -24.04 4.38
CA THR A 810 -2.41 -24.80 5.64
C THR A 810 -1.12 -24.62 6.42
N ALA A 811 -1.13 -24.92 7.72
CA ALA A 811 0.10 -24.96 8.53
C ALA A 811 1.16 -25.90 7.92
N ALA A 812 0.74 -27.06 7.38
CA ALA A 812 1.64 -27.99 6.71
C ALA A 812 2.26 -27.42 5.41
N ASP A 813 1.49 -26.66 4.62
CA ASP A 813 2.03 -25.97 3.45
C ASP A 813 3.10 -24.94 3.88
N TRP A 814 2.82 -24.19 4.94
CA TRP A 814 3.69 -23.15 5.48
C TRP A 814 4.95 -23.73 6.14
N GLU A 815 4.87 -24.85 6.85
CA GLU A 815 6.06 -25.56 7.36
C GLU A 815 6.96 -26.08 6.24
N LEU A 816 6.36 -26.52 5.12
CA LEU A 816 7.10 -27.09 3.99
C LEU A 816 7.78 -26.02 3.13
N LEU A 817 7.05 -24.95 2.79
CA LEU A 817 7.46 -23.96 1.80
C LEU A 817 7.64 -22.54 2.38
N ASN A 818 7.17 -22.30 3.61
CA ASN A 818 7.14 -20.98 4.25
C ASN A 818 6.50 -19.94 3.32
N SER A 819 6.96 -18.69 3.34
CA SER A 819 6.46 -17.60 2.50
C SER A 819 6.39 -17.90 1.00
N ARG A 820 7.15 -18.90 0.52
CA ARG A 820 7.07 -19.37 -0.87
C ARG A 820 5.68 -19.91 -1.23
N THR A 821 4.86 -20.34 -0.27
CA THR A 821 3.46 -20.71 -0.54
C THR A 821 2.65 -19.57 -1.12
N LEU A 822 2.95 -18.32 -0.72
CA LEU A 822 2.19 -17.14 -1.14
C LEU A 822 2.26 -16.99 -2.66
N TYR A 823 3.42 -17.25 -3.29
CA TYR A 823 3.60 -17.23 -4.75
C TYR A 823 2.74 -18.25 -5.52
N TYR A 824 2.26 -19.31 -4.86
CA TYR A 824 1.47 -20.37 -5.49
C TYR A 824 -0.01 -20.34 -5.09
N LYS A 825 -0.35 -19.71 -3.97
CA LYS A 825 -1.68 -19.73 -3.35
C LYS A 825 -2.18 -18.31 -3.04
N SER A 826 -1.99 -17.40 -4.00
CA SER A 826 -2.55 -16.04 -3.97
C SER A 826 -3.25 -15.72 -5.29
N LEU A 827 -4.24 -14.82 -5.23
CA LEU A 827 -4.96 -14.34 -6.42
C LEU A 827 -4.06 -13.49 -7.34
N PHE A 828 -3.09 -12.80 -6.76
CA PHE A 828 -2.18 -11.89 -7.43
C PHE A 828 -0.75 -12.44 -7.38
N ASN A 829 0.12 -11.93 -8.25
CA ASN A 829 1.53 -12.31 -8.25
C ASN A 829 2.24 -11.70 -7.03
N TYR A 830 2.55 -12.55 -6.04
CA TYR A 830 3.20 -12.15 -4.79
C TYR A 830 4.65 -11.73 -4.99
#